data_AF-A0AAW1S7A1-F1
#
_entry.id   AF-A0AAW1S7A1-F1
#
_cell.length_a   1.000
_cell.length_b   1.000
_cell.length_c   1.000
_cell.angle_alpha   90.00
_cell.angle_beta   90.00
_cell.angle_gamma   90.00
#
_symmetry.space_group_name_H-M   'P 1'
#
loop_
_entity.id
_entity.type
_entity.pdbx_description
1 polymer ?
#
loop_
_entity_poly.entity_id
_entity_poly.type
_entity_poly.pdbx_seq_one_letter_code
_entity_poly.pdbx_strand_id
1 'polypeptide(L)'
;MELYEAVQRAGFTGGDISTLKDMISPLPELPPEAPHPDELPSEAWQRSRLGAIADQLLAWPCLPSMQHMHRLKLVRGRVRSFQLSTAVVCHSKPALVRPSCPSGARAMADLRQEKDEAQADVWEAKREDRQRHIPKYHSRRSPVLGVRGMVSSSQSLASEAGMRILQQGGSAADAAVAIAAALNVVEPCCTGIGGDAFCLYFDAATKKVSALMGNGRSPEALNLGTVRARGVTGNELPVLSGLTVTVPGTAMAWEDTLHSFGRLPMDQVLAPAIELAEHGFPVAPVAAHLWNAEVAALKRLGRQLGAAMLQPDGSAPKAGQIQRNPDLAATLRTVAEKGAKAGFYSGRIAEAIVKAVQEHGGVMTTGDLHHHHTEICDPITTTYRGYHVYEVPPPTAGIAALMAFNLLDADHDLVRHPWGSAGHLHACIEAMRLSFADTLKYNADPAVEPVPIAELLDKQNAAQQWSQVFSPSQAATAEPGRLPAQGTQGDTCYFTAVDGQGNGCSFIQSNYIGFGTGIVPEGCGFTLQNRGHNFCLDPSHPNCIAPRKRPYHTIIPGIATDQQGELYATFGVMGDFMQPQGHLQVLTNLIDYSMEPQASLDMPRWRLDGIDLFVGHPSVAQSRVLMEEGFDPEVIEELRSKGHEITPNLAGFKRTQKFGRGQIIQRNARTGVLWGGADPRTDSQALAW
;
A
#
# COMPACT_ATOMS: atom_id res chain seq x y z
N MET A 1 38.12 14.05 -31.38
CA MET A 1 39.51 14.40 -31.01
C MET A 1 39.65 14.79 -29.55
N GLU A 2 39.07 15.91 -29.07
CA GLU A 2 39.26 16.35 -27.67
C GLU A 2 38.90 15.29 -26.61
N LEU A 3 37.84 14.51 -26.83
CA LEU A 3 37.43 13.40 -25.95
C LEU A 3 38.52 12.31 -25.85
N TYR A 4 39.16 11.97 -26.97
CA TYR A 4 40.25 10.98 -27.03
C TYR A 4 41.49 11.46 -26.27
N GLU A 5 41.84 12.75 -26.40
CA GLU A 5 42.93 13.35 -25.61
C GLU A 5 42.61 13.41 -24.11
N ALA A 6 41.35 13.68 -23.75
CA ALA A 6 40.93 13.69 -22.35
C ALA A 6 41.06 12.30 -21.70
N VAL A 7 40.72 11.23 -22.44
CA VAL A 7 40.87 9.84 -21.98
C VAL A 7 42.34 9.44 -21.83
N GLN A 8 43.22 9.80 -22.78
CA GLN A 8 44.66 9.53 -22.63
C GLN A 8 45.28 10.26 -21.43
N ARG A 9 44.91 11.53 -21.20
CA ARG A 9 45.40 12.30 -20.03
C ARG A 9 44.89 11.76 -18.69
N ALA A 10 43.83 10.94 -18.68
CA ALA A 10 43.29 10.28 -17.50
C ALA A 10 43.96 8.93 -17.18
N GLY A 11 44.93 8.47 -17.97
CA GLY A 11 45.75 7.30 -17.66
C GLY A 11 45.10 5.93 -17.91
N PHE A 12 43.98 5.87 -18.64
CA PHE A 12 43.39 4.59 -19.05
C PHE A 12 44.24 3.92 -20.14
N THR A 13 44.81 2.75 -19.84
CA THR A 13 45.67 1.99 -20.76
C THR A 13 45.22 0.53 -20.89
N GLY A 14 43.97 0.31 -21.30
CA GLY A 14 43.41 -1.03 -21.51
C GLY A 14 42.47 -1.11 -22.71
N GLY A 15 42.64 -2.15 -23.53
CA GLY A 15 41.64 -2.69 -24.48
C GLY A 15 41.23 -1.82 -25.67
N ASP A 16 40.49 -0.74 -25.42
CA ASP A 16 39.49 -0.19 -26.37
C ASP A 16 39.82 1.19 -26.97
N ILE A 17 40.96 1.79 -26.63
CA ILE A 17 41.31 3.13 -27.12
C ILE A 17 41.74 3.11 -28.62
N SER A 18 42.27 1.99 -29.12
CA SER A 18 42.58 1.81 -30.54
C SER A 18 41.32 1.88 -31.42
N THR A 19 40.25 1.19 -30.99
CA THR A 19 38.94 1.13 -31.67
C THR A 19 38.37 2.54 -31.87
N LEU A 20 38.53 3.41 -30.87
CA LEU A 20 38.03 4.78 -30.88
C LEU A 20 38.82 5.71 -31.82
N LYS A 21 40.09 5.38 -32.14
CA LYS A 21 40.90 6.12 -33.11
C LYS A 21 40.50 5.77 -34.55
N ASP A 22 40.23 4.50 -34.82
CA ASP A 22 39.84 4.01 -36.15
C ASP A 22 38.42 4.46 -36.54
N MET A 23 37.54 4.71 -35.57
CA MET A 23 36.22 5.32 -35.79
C MET A 23 36.26 6.80 -36.21
N ILE A 24 37.38 7.51 -36.04
CA ILE A 24 37.44 8.99 -36.12
C ILE A 24 38.21 9.50 -37.36
N SER A 25 38.77 8.61 -38.19
CA SER A 25 39.63 8.98 -39.33
C SER A 25 39.05 8.58 -40.70
N PRO A 26 39.18 9.45 -41.72
CA PRO A 26 38.59 10.77 -41.79
C PRO A 26 37.15 10.71 -42.34
N LEU A 27 36.23 11.47 -41.75
CA LEU A 27 34.94 11.76 -42.40
C LEU A 27 35.20 12.70 -43.59
N PRO A 28 34.56 12.51 -44.76
CA PRO A 28 34.66 13.48 -45.85
C PRO A 28 34.05 14.83 -45.43
N GLU A 29 34.64 15.93 -45.89
CA GLU A 29 34.10 17.27 -45.65
C GLU A 29 32.69 17.37 -46.24
N LEU A 30 31.72 17.76 -45.39
CA LEU A 30 30.37 18.07 -45.84
C LEU A 30 30.39 19.41 -46.61
N PRO A 31 29.65 19.54 -47.71
CA PRO A 31 29.55 20.81 -48.44
C PRO A 31 28.90 21.90 -47.54
N PRO A 32 29.11 23.21 -47.85
CA PRO A 32 28.82 24.30 -46.90
C PRO A 32 27.34 24.57 -46.55
N GLU A 33 26.41 23.73 -47.02
CA GLU A 33 24.96 23.95 -46.98
C GLU A 33 24.22 22.68 -46.48
N ALA A 34 24.62 22.18 -45.30
CA ALA A 34 23.85 21.17 -44.57
C ALA A 34 22.88 21.85 -43.58
N PRO A 35 21.59 21.46 -43.53
CA PRO A 35 20.61 22.07 -42.62
C PRO A 35 20.83 21.71 -41.15
N HIS A 36 20.20 22.46 -40.24
CA HIS A 36 20.32 22.27 -38.80
C HIS A 36 19.75 20.89 -38.37
N PRO A 37 20.33 20.18 -37.39
CA PRO A 37 19.87 18.84 -37.00
C PRO A 37 18.40 18.75 -36.53
N ASP A 38 17.76 19.87 -36.20
CA ASP A 38 16.34 19.95 -35.83
C ASP A 38 15.38 19.88 -37.04
N GLU A 39 15.89 19.89 -38.28
CA GLU A 39 15.09 19.91 -39.52
C GLU A 39 15.02 18.53 -40.23
N LEU A 40 15.61 17.47 -39.65
CA LEU A 40 15.60 16.12 -40.23
C LEU A 40 14.51 15.21 -39.60
N PRO A 41 13.73 14.46 -40.41
CA PRO A 41 12.83 13.43 -39.88
C PRO A 41 13.61 12.34 -39.13
N SER A 42 13.06 11.89 -37.99
CA SER A 42 13.76 10.99 -37.04
C SER A 42 14.30 9.70 -37.66
N GLU A 43 13.60 9.11 -38.64
CA GLU A 43 14.06 7.89 -39.33
C GLU A 43 15.33 8.09 -40.16
N ALA A 44 15.56 9.29 -40.70
CA ALA A 44 16.76 9.59 -41.49
C ALA A 44 17.99 9.75 -40.59
N TRP A 45 17.81 10.36 -39.40
CA TRP A 45 18.87 10.48 -38.41
C TRP A 45 19.27 9.12 -37.83
N GLN A 46 18.31 8.27 -37.47
CA GLN A 46 18.56 6.91 -36.95
C GLN A 46 19.25 5.99 -37.97
N ARG A 47 18.99 6.16 -39.28
CA ARG A 47 19.69 5.41 -40.34
C ARG A 47 21.03 6.03 -40.74
N SER A 48 21.39 7.20 -40.21
CA SER A 48 22.67 7.83 -40.48
C SER A 48 23.81 7.13 -39.72
N ARG A 49 25.01 7.12 -40.30
CA ARG A 49 26.21 6.58 -39.65
C ARG A 49 26.60 7.36 -38.38
N LEU A 50 26.12 8.60 -38.23
CA LEU A 50 26.29 9.44 -37.04
C LEU A 50 25.33 9.04 -35.91
N GLY A 51 24.07 8.73 -36.22
CA GLY A 51 23.09 8.22 -35.26
C GLY A 51 23.56 6.92 -34.60
N ALA A 52 24.03 5.96 -35.41
CA ALA A 52 24.58 4.69 -34.90
C ALA A 52 25.80 4.86 -33.98
N ILE A 53 26.64 5.89 -34.21
CA ILE A 53 27.79 6.20 -33.34
C ILE A 53 27.32 6.87 -32.03
N ALA A 54 26.29 7.73 -32.09
CA ALA A 54 25.71 8.35 -30.89
C ALA A 54 25.07 7.32 -29.95
N ASP A 55 24.31 6.37 -30.51
CA ASP A 55 23.66 5.31 -29.72
C ASP A 55 24.70 4.36 -29.06
N GLN A 56 25.80 4.04 -29.76
CA GLN A 56 26.90 3.25 -29.19
C GLN A 56 27.66 4.02 -28.08
N LEU A 57 27.81 5.34 -28.19
CA LEU A 57 28.41 6.16 -27.14
C LEU A 57 27.49 6.28 -25.90
N LEU A 58 26.17 6.33 -26.09
CA LEU A 58 25.19 6.36 -25.01
C LEU A 58 25.09 5.02 -24.25
N ALA A 59 25.40 3.90 -24.91
CA ALA A 59 25.43 2.58 -24.31
C ALA A 59 26.67 2.28 -23.44
N TRP A 60 27.66 3.20 -23.37
CA TRP A 60 28.92 2.95 -22.64
C TRP A 60 28.73 3.10 -21.11
N PRO A 61 29.00 2.07 -20.29
CA PRO A 61 28.61 2.01 -18.87
C PRO A 61 29.24 3.03 -17.89
N CYS A 62 30.01 4.03 -18.34
CA CYS A 62 30.71 4.99 -17.48
C CYS A 62 30.24 6.47 -17.62
N LEU A 63 29.19 6.74 -18.41
CA LEU A 63 28.74 8.13 -18.65
C LEU A 63 28.14 8.91 -17.44
N PRO A 64 27.45 8.31 -16.44
CA PRO A 64 26.82 9.08 -15.36
C PRO A 64 27.81 9.96 -14.57
N SER A 65 29.06 9.51 -14.43
CA SER A 65 30.14 10.23 -13.75
C SER A 65 30.78 11.38 -14.55
N MET A 66 30.51 11.53 -15.85
CA MET A 66 31.14 12.59 -16.67
C MET A 66 30.29 13.85 -16.86
N GLN A 67 28.96 13.79 -16.71
CA GLN A 67 28.10 14.98 -16.87
C GLN A 67 28.43 16.10 -15.86
N HIS A 68 28.95 15.75 -14.68
CA HIS A 68 29.40 16.72 -13.67
C HIS A 68 30.69 17.47 -14.09
N MET A 69 31.56 16.89 -14.91
CA MET A 69 32.80 17.56 -15.35
C MET A 69 32.57 18.61 -16.45
N HIS A 70 31.54 18.44 -17.29
CA HIS A 70 31.29 19.37 -18.39
C HIS A 70 30.77 20.74 -17.92
N ARG A 71 30.01 20.80 -16.81
CA ARG A 71 29.58 22.08 -16.20
C ARG A 71 30.75 22.88 -15.59
N LEU A 72 31.82 22.22 -15.14
CA LEU A 72 32.95 22.87 -14.46
C LEU A 72 34.01 23.48 -15.39
N LYS A 73 34.08 23.09 -16.68
CA LYS A 73 35.12 23.56 -17.61
C LYS A 73 34.76 24.80 -18.45
N LEU A 74 33.48 25.14 -18.58
CA LEU A 74 33.04 26.31 -19.37
C LEU A 74 33.35 27.68 -18.72
N VAL A 75 33.75 27.72 -17.44
CA VAL A 75 33.91 28.97 -16.66
C VAL A 75 35.35 29.52 -16.65
N ARG A 76 36.35 28.82 -17.23
CA ARG A 76 37.77 29.27 -17.21
C ARG A 76 38.40 29.45 -18.60
N GLY A 77 37.78 30.30 -19.40
CA GLY A 77 38.27 30.74 -20.71
C GLY A 77 38.76 32.20 -20.77
N ARG A 78 39.59 32.67 -19.82
CA ARG A 78 40.33 33.95 -19.92
C ARG A 78 41.54 33.99 -18.97
N VAL A 79 42.71 33.65 -19.48
CA VAL A 79 43.98 33.94 -18.82
C VAL A 79 44.46 35.33 -19.24
N ARG A 80 44.59 36.24 -18.27
CA ARG A 80 45.61 37.29 -18.31
C ARG A 80 46.38 37.26 -17.00
N SER A 81 47.70 37.35 -17.14
CA SER A 81 48.68 37.38 -16.07
C SER A 81 48.44 38.55 -15.10
N PHE A 82 48.74 38.36 -13.81
CA PHE A 82 49.59 39.26 -13.04
C PHE A 82 50.14 38.55 -11.78
N GLN A 83 51.34 38.96 -11.33
CA GLN A 83 52.10 38.31 -10.26
C GLN A 83 51.67 38.72 -8.85
N LEU A 84 52.16 37.96 -7.87
CA LEU A 84 52.07 38.24 -6.43
C LEU A 84 52.48 39.67 -6.06
N SER A 85 51.73 40.29 -5.17
CA SER A 85 52.28 41.15 -4.11
C SER A 85 51.35 41.21 -2.89
N THR A 86 51.94 41.54 -1.75
CA THR A 86 51.38 41.47 -0.40
C THR A 86 50.34 42.55 -0.08
N ALA A 87 49.58 42.27 0.98
CA ALA A 87 48.61 43.13 1.67
C ALA A 87 48.81 44.66 1.63
N VAL A 88 47.70 45.39 1.57
CA VAL A 88 47.37 46.49 2.49
C VAL A 88 45.86 46.74 2.48
N VAL A 89 45.26 46.91 3.67
CA VAL A 89 43.88 47.40 3.82
C VAL A 89 43.88 48.91 3.64
N CYS A 90 43.06 49.45 2.72
CA CYS A 90 42.80 50.89 2.68
C CYS A 90 41.34 51.17 2.29
N HIS A 91 40.69 52.07 3.04
CA HIS A 91 39.32 52.50 2.81
C HIS A 91 39.26 53.63 1.78
N SER A 92 38.59 53.43 0.65
CA SER A 92 38.13 54.52 -0.22
C SER A 92 36.84 54.16 -0.95
N LYS A 93 35.87 55.08 -0.93
CA LYS A 93 34.50 54.91 -1.46
C LYS A 93 34.49 54.58 -2.96
N PRO A 94 33.59 53.71 -3.46
CA PRO A 94 33.34 53.57 -4.88
C PRO A 94 32.52 54.77 -5.39
N ALA A 95 32.98 55.40 -6.47
CA ALA A 95 32.20 56.38 -7.20
C ALA A 95 31.05 55.69 -7.96
N LEU A 96 29.88 56.34 -8.00
CA LEU A 96 28.70 55.86 -8.71
C LEU A 96 28.89 55.93 -10.24
N VAL A 97 29.30 54.82 -10.85
CA VAL A 97 29.10 54.59 -12.28
C VAL A 97 27.78 53.83 -12.45
N ARG A 98 26.73 54.53 -12.92
CA ARG A 98 25.46 53.88 -13.31
C ARG A 98 25.66 53.14 -14.64
N PRO A 99 25.37 51.83 -14.75
CA PRO A 99 25.39 51.15 -16.03
C PRO A 99 24.16 51.55 -16.85
N SER A 100 24.37 52.36 -17.89
CA SER A 100 23.35 52.74 -18.86
C SER A 100 23.15 51.62 -19.90
N CYS A 101 22.70 50.44 -19.48
CA CYS A 101 22.26 49.38 -20.40
C CYS A 101 21.29 48.39 -19.71
N PRO A 102 20.10 48.09 -20.30
CA PRO A 102 19.13 47.15 -19.71
C PRO A 102 19.67 45.72 -19.50
N SER A 103 20.67 45.31 -20.27
CA SER A 103 21.30 43.98 -20.15
C SER A 103 22.06 43.79 -18.83
N GLY A 104 22.66 44.85 -18.27
CA GLY A 104 23.46 44.76 -17.04
C GLY A 104 22.62 44.50 -15.79
N ALA A 105 21.37 44.96 -15.77
CA ALA A 105 20.45 44.71 -14.65
C ALA A 105 19.95 43.26 -14.65
N ARG A 106 19.72 42.67 -15.83
CA ARG A 106 19.33 41.26 -15.99
C ARG A 106 20.47 40.34 -15.55
N ALA A 107 21.67 40.54 -16.09
CA ALA A 107 22.85 39.75 -15.71
C ALA A 107 23.16 39.80 -14.19
N MET A 108 22.89 40.93 -13.53
CA MET A 108 23.05 41.06 -12.07
C MET A 108 21.92 40.42 -11.25
N ALA A 109 20.76 40.13 -11.84
CA ALA A 109 19.70 39.34 -11.24
C ALA A 109 19.96 37.83 -11.45
N ASP A 110 20.35 37.45 -12.67
CA ASP A 110 20.72 36.08 -13.03
C ASP A 110 21.89 35.58 -12.14
N LEU A 111 22.95 36.40 -11.98
CA LEU A 111 24.08 36.11 -11.07
C LEU A 111 23.71 36.07 -9.57
N ARG A 112 22.56 36.63 -9.16
CA ARG A 112 22.06 36.47 -7.79
C ARG A 112 21.29 35.17 -7.65
N GLN A 113 20.43 34.85 -8.61
CA GLN A 113 19.70 33.60 -8.65
C GLN A 113 20.66 32.39 -8.71
N GLU A 114 21.65 32.38 -9.62
CA GLU A 114 22.69 31.34 -9.67
C GLU A 114 23.45 31.18 -8.35
N LYS A 115 23.67 32.29 -7.64
CA LYS A 115 24.36 32.29 -6.34
C LYS A 115 23.47 31.75 -5.22
N ASP A 116 22.20 32.11 -5.21
CA ASP A 116 21.23 31.65 -4.21
C ASP A 116 20.91 30.16 -4.42
N GLU A 117 20.80 29.70 -5.67
CA GLU A 117 20.69 28.28 -6.06
C GLU A 117 21.94 27.50 -5.63
N ALA A 118 23.15 27.94 -6.01
CA ALA A 118 24.39 27.29 -5.58
C ALA A 118 24.59 27.29 -4.05
N GLN A 119 24.05 28.29 -3.35
CA GLN A 119 24.11 28.37 -1.89
C GLN A 119 23.07 27.46 -1.22
N ALA A 120 21.93 27.20 -1.86
CA ALA A 120 20.96 26.18 -1.47
C ALA A 120 21.54 24.76 -1.65
N ASP A 121 22.13 24.46 -2.81
CA ASP A 121 22.81 23.18 -3.10
C ASP A 121 23.89 22.86 -2.06
N VAL A 122 24.72 23.85 -1.72
CA VAL A 122 25.75 23.72 -0.66
C VAL A 122 25.12 23.51 0.72
N TRP A 123 23.91 24.01 0.98
CA TRP A 123 23.21 23.82 2.25
C TRP A 123 22.58 22.43 2.36
N GLU A 124 22.02 21.91 1.26
CA GLU A 124 21.51 20.54 1.16
C GLU A 124 22.63 19.50 1.24
N ALA A 125 23.70 19.66 0.47
CA ALA A 125 24.88 18.77 0.55
C ALA A 125 25.48 18.72 1.96
N LYS A 126 25.55 19.87 2.65
CA LYS A 126 25.93 19.92 4.08
C LYS A 126 24.88 19.31 5.00
N ARG A 127 23.59 19.30 4.64
CA ARG A 127 22.52 18.64 5.41
C ARG A 127 22.69 17.12 5.35
N GLU A 128 22.92 16.57 4.16
CA GLU A 128 23.22 15.14 4.00
C GLU A 128 24.49 14.73 4.75
N ASP A 129 25.58 15.49 4.61
CA ASP A 129 26.84 15.19 5.28
C ASP A 129 26.72 15.26 6.82
N ARG A 130 25.98 16.25 7.34
CA ARG A 130 25.63 16.29 8.77
C ARG A 130 24.80 15.09 9.20
N GLN A 131 23.86 14.62 8.37
CA GLN A 131 23.05 13.42 8.68
C GLN A 131 23.86 12.11 8.69
N ARG A 132 24.94 12.00 7.89
CA ARG A 132 25.83 10.82 7.92
C ARG A 132 26.53 10.61 9.26
N HIS A 133 26.75 11.69 10.01
CA HIS A 133 27.45 11.67 11.31
C HIS A 133 26.50 11.57 12.51
N ILE A 134 25.18 11.55 12.30
CA ILE A 134 24.20 11.31 13.37
C ILE A 134 24.19 9.81 13.67
N PRO A 135 24.41 9.37 14.93
CA PRO A 135 24.26 7.97 15.29
C PRO A 135 22.85 7.46 14.96
N LYS A 136 22.77 6.42 14.12
CA LYS A 136 21.50 5.78 13.77
C LYS A 136 21.06 4.88 14.92
N TYR A 137 20.27 5.42 15.84
CA TYR A 137 19.58 4.61 16.84
C TYR A 137 18.37 3.93 16.21
N HIS A 138 18.28 2.60 16.35
CA HIS A 138 17.03 1.89 16.11
C HIS A 138 16.06 2.23 17.24
N SER A 139 14.91 2.81 16.89
CA SER A 139 13.82 3.02 17.85
C SER A 139 13.32 1.68 18.38
N ARG A 140 12.76 1.67 19.58
CA ARG A 140 12.08 0.52 20.17
C ARG A 140 10.72 0.98 20.71
N ARG A 141 9.69 0.17 20.48
CA ARG A 141 8.39 0.31 21.15
C ARG A 141 8.28 -0.81 22.19
N SER A 142 7.76 -0.49 23.37
CA SER A 142 7.27 -1.51 24.30
C SER A 142 5.80 -1.78 23.99
N PRO A 143 5.26 -2.98 24.28
CA PRO A 143 3.82 -3.19 24.24
C PRO A 143 3.11 -2.21 25.16
N VAL A 144 1.95 -1.73 24.70
CA VAL A 144 1.06 -0.92 25.52
C VAL A 144 0.20 -1.86 26.37
N LEU A 145 0.01 -1.55 27.66
CA LEU A 145 -0.75 -2.37 28.59
C LEU A 145 -2.00 -1.64 29.09
N GLY A 146 -3.11 -2.36 29.25
CA GLY A 146 -4.38 -1.81 29.72
C GLY A 146 -5.27 -2.84 30.39
N VAL A 147 -6.38 -2.38 31.00
CA VAL A 147 -7.39 -3.27 31.62
C VAL A 147 -8.84 -2.82 31.41
N ARG A 148 -9.09 -1.54 31.08
CA ARG A 148 -10.44 -0.98 30.88
C ARG A 148 -10.82 -0.84 29.42
N GLY A 149 -9.82 -0.85 28.54
CA GLY A 149 -10.01 -0.84 27.10
C GLY A 149 -8.69 -0.57 26.38
N MET A 150 -8.64 -0.93 25.11
CA MET A 150 -7.48 -0.70 24.25
C MET A 150 -7.92 -0.53 22.80
N VAL A 151 -7.20 0.30 22.06
CA VAL A 151 -7.36 0.47 20.61
C VAL A 151 -5.99 0.48 19.95
N SER A 152 -5.91 0.04 18.69
CA SER A 152 -4.69 0.14 17.88
C SER A 152 -5.03 0.34 16.41
N SER A 153 -4.44 1.34 15.76
CA SER A 153 -4.68 1.67 14.35
C SER A 153 -3.44 2.22 13.65
N SER A 154 -3.51 2.33 12.31
CA SER A 154 -2.44 2.87 11.46
C SER A 154 -2.14 4.35 11.69
N GLN A 155 -2.97 5.08 12.43
CA GLN A 155 -2.83 6.53 12.64
C GLN A 155 -3.21 6.94 14.07
N SER A 156 -2.27 7.58 14.77
CA SER A 156 -2.44 8.22 16.09
C SER A 156 -3.79 8.94 16.32
N LEU A 157 -4.22 9.82 15.42
CA LEU A 157 -5.47 10.58 15.57
C LEU A 157 -6.73 9.71 15.46
N ALA A 158 -6.68 8.64 14.67
CA ALA A 158 -7.77 7.68 14.60
C ALA A 158 -7.81 6.79 15.85
N SER A 159 -6.64 6.40 16.39
CA SER A 159 -6.56 5.74 17.70
C SER A 159 -7.10 6.64 18.82
N GLU A 160 -6.81 7.95 18.80
CA GLU A 160 -7.37 8.90 19.77
C GLU A 160 -8.91 8.96 19.68
N ALA A 161 -9.48 9.03 18.48
CA ALA A 161 -10.93 8.97 18.27
C ALA A 161 -11.57 7.69 18.88
N GLY A 162 -10.99 6.51 18.63
CA GLY A 162 -11.46 5.25 19.23
C GLY A 162 -11.35 5.23 20.75
N MET A 163 -10.24 5.72 21.30
CA MET A 163 -10.01 5.80 22.74
C MET A 163 -10.97 6.76 23.42
N ARG A 164 -11.24 7.93 22.81
CA ARG A 164 -12.26 8.90 23.27
C ARG A 164 -13.64 8.23 23.39
N ILE A 165 -14.02 7.40 22.42
CA ILE A 165 -15.30 6.67 22.46
C ILE A 165 -15.34 5.57 23.54
N LEU A 166 -14.27 4.80 23.76
CA LEU A 166 -14.20 3.87 24.90
C LEU A 166 -14.35 4.60 26.24
N GLN A 167 -13.66 5.73 26.41
CA GLN A 167 -13.71 6.54 27.63
C GLN A 167 -15.08 7.18 27.88
N GLN A 168 -15.88 7.39 26.83
CA GLN A 168 -17.28 7.83 26.90
C GLN A 168 -18.27 6.70 27.22
N GLY A 169 -17.82 5.45 27.35
CA GLY A 169 -18.64 4.27 27.68
C GLY A 169 -19.03 3.40 26.49
N GLY A 170 -18.47 3.66 25.31
CA GLY A 170 -18.64 2.82 24.12
C GLY A 170 -18.10 1.40 24.30
N SER A 171 -18.59 0.49 23.47
CA SER A 171 -18.06 -0.86 23.26
C SER A 171 -16.84 -0.85 22.32
N ALA A 172 -16.24 -2.02 22.14
CA ALA A 172 -15.22 -2.24 21.12
C ALA A 172 -15.74 -1.94 19.70
N ALA A 173 -17.03 -2.14 19.44
CA ALA A 173 -17.64 -1.84 18.14
C ALA A 173 -17.82 -0.34 17.91
N ASP A 174 -18.28 0.42 18.93
CA ASP A 174 -18.36 1.89 18.85
C ASP A 174 -16.97 2.48 18.57
N ALA A 175 -15.96 2.02 19.32
CA ALA A 175 -14.58 2.48 19.16
C ALA A 175 -13.99 2.12 17.79
N ALA A 176 -14.25 0.91 17.27
CA ALA A 176 -13.84 0.52 15.93
C ALA A 176 -14.45 1.43 14.86
N VAL A 177 -15.76 1.69 14.89
CA VAL A 177 -16.42 2.56 13.90
C VAL A 177 -15.92 4.02 13.99
N ALA A 178 -15.59 4.51 15.18
CA ALA A 178 -14.97 5.83 15.33
C ALA A 178 -13.55 5.90 14.71
N ILE A 179 -12.73 4.86 14.89
CA ILE A 179 -11.43 4.72 14.22
C ILE A 179 -11.64 4.67 12.69
N ALA A 180 -12.61 3.89 12.22
CA ALA A 180 -12.95 3.71 10.82
C ALA A 180 -13.29 5.03 10.11
N ALA A 181 -14.14 5.83 10.75
CA ALA A 181 -14.53 7.15 10.26
C ALA A 181 -13.37 8.15 10.33
N ALA A 182 -12.57 8.13 11.40
CA ALA A 182 -11.40 9.01 11.52
C ALA A 182 -10.34 8.69 10.45
N LEU A 183 -10.10 7.42 10.13
CA LEU A 183 -9.17 7.00 9.07
C LEU A 183 -9.61 7.44 7.67
N ASN A 184 -10.92 7.51 7.39
CA ASN A 184 -11.42 8.14 6.15
C ASN A 184 -10.93 9.59 6.02
N VAL A 185 -10.72 10.30 7.12
CA VAL A 185 -10.26 11.70 7.13
C VAL A 185 -8.74 11.78 7.09
N VAL A 186 -8.05 11.01 7.94
CA VAL A 186 -6.59 11.16 8.16
C VAL A 186 -5.71 10.29 7.26
N GLU A 187 -6.28 9.26 6.61
CA GLU A 187 -5.59 8.33 5.70
C GLU A 187 -6.44 8.01 4.44
N PRO A 188 -6.98 9.03 3.72
CA PRO A 188 -7.94 8.82 2.63
C PRO A 188 -7.34 8.14 1.38
N CYS A 189 -6.00 8.11 1.27
CA CYS A 189 -5.27 7.34 0.26
C CYS A 189 -5.25 5.83 0.53
N CYS A 190 -5.86 5.34 1.62
CA CYS A 190 -5.88 3.92 1.96
C CYS A 190 -7.29 3.39 2.30
N THR A 191 -8.24 4.27 2.63
CA THR A 191 -9.58 3.86 3.04
C THR A 191 -10.63 4.98 2.93
N GLY A 192 -11.92 4.62 2.98
CA GLY A 192 -12.99 5.59 3.13
C GLY A 192 -14.41 5.01 3.01
N ILE A 193 -15.40 5.87 3.26
CA ILE A 193 -16.83 5.56 3.16
C ILE A 193 -17.28 5.17 1.73
N GLY A 194 -16.49 5.54 0.72
CA GLY A 194 -16.66 5.13 -0.68
C GLY A 194 -16.08 3.75 -1.03
N GLY A 195 -15.66 2.98 -0.02
CA GLY A 195 -15.15 1.60 -0.16
C GLY A 195 -15.98 0.53 0.51
N ASP A 196 -15.34 -0.59 0.84
CA ASP A 196 -15.92 -1.73 1.54
C ASP A 196 -15.27 -1.96 2.91
N ALA A 197 -16.02 -2.58 3.83
CA ALA A 197 -15.61 -2.84 5.20
C ALA A 197 -15.99 -4.25 5.69
N PHE A 198 -15.19 -4.79 6.61
CA PHE A 198 -15.40 -6.09 7.25
C PHE A 198 -15.08 -6.04 8.74
N CYS A 199 -15.79 -6.85 9.51
CA CYS A 199 -15.61 -6.97 10.95
C CYS A 199 -15.72 -8.43 11.39
N LEU A 200 -14.81 -8.85 12.28
CA LEU A 200 -15.07 -9.93 13.21
C LEU A 200 -15.29 -9.32 14.60
N TYR A 201 -16.37 -9.73 15.25
CA TYR A 201 -16.71 -9.31 16.61
C TYR A 201 -16.75 -10.50 17.56
N PHE A 202 -15.96 -10.46 18.63
CA PHE A 202 -16.01 -11.39 19.76
C PHE A 202 -16.86 -10.81 20.89
N ASP A 203 -17.94 -11.48 21.21
CA ASP A 203 -18.78 -11.22 22.38
C ASP A 203 -18.28 -12.02 23.59
N ALA A 204 -17.81 -11.33 24.62
CA ALA A 204 -17.27 -11.95 25.83
C ALA A 204 -18.33 -12.61 26.73
N ALA A 205 -19.60 -12.19 26.64
CA ALA A 205 -20.68 -12.77 27.43
C ALA A 205 -21.14 -14.11 26.84
N THR A 206 -21.13 -14.27 25.52
CA THR A 206 -21.53 -15.52 24.84
C THR A 206 -20.36 -16.38 24.35
N LYS A 207 -19.13 -15.84 24.36
CA LYS A 207 -17.91 -16.43 23.77
C LYS A 207 -18.04 -16.77 22.29
N LYS A 208 -18.83 -15.98 21.55
CA LYS A 208 -19.05 -16.18 20.11
C LYS A 208 -18.27 -15.16 19.29
N VAL A 209 -17.79 -15.60 18.13
CA VAL A 209 -17.29 -14.73 17.07
C VAL A 209 -18.37 -14.64 16.00
N SER A 210 -18.73 -13.42 15.60
CA SER A 210 -19.63 -13.14 14.48
C SER A 210 -18.88 -12.41 13.37
N ALA A 211 -19.21 -12.71 12.11
CA ALA A 211 -18.66 -12.03 10.95
C ALA A 211 -19.68 -11.05 10.36
N LEU A 212 -19.17 -9.92 9.86
CA LEU A 212 -19.97 -8.88 9.23
C LEU A 212 -19.26 -8.43 7.94
N MET A 213 -19.97 -8.56 6.82
CA MET A 213 -19.50 -8.31 5.46
C MET A 213 -20.22 -7.12 4.84
N GLY A 214 -19.61 -5.95 4.95
CA GLY A 214 -20.06 -4.71 4.34
C GLY A 214 -19.38 -4.48 2.99
N ASN A 215 -19.51 -5.44 2.08
CA ASN A 215 -18.88 -5.39 0.76
C ASN A 215 -19.86 -5.29 -0.40
N GLY A 216 -19.50 -4.44 -1.37
CA GLY A 216 -20.30 -4.14 -2.54
C GLY A 216 -20.50 -5.31 -3.49
N ARG A 217 -21.76 -5.51 -3.87
CA ARG A 217 -22.10 -6.23 -5.10
C ARG A 217 -21.78 -5.33 -6.32
N SER A 218 -21.45 -5.96 -7.44
CA SER A 218 -21.41 -5.30 -8.74
C SER A 218 -22.80 -4.75 -9.12
N PRO A 219 -22.87 -3.66 -9.90
CA PRO A 219 -24.13 -3.22 -10.48
C PRO A 219 -24.82 -4.31 -11.29
N GLU A 220 -26.15 -4.32 -11.31
CA GLU A 220 -26.96 -5.26 -12.08
C GLU A 220 -26.66 -5.23 -13.59
N ALA A 221 -26.33 -4.06 -14.13
CA ALA A 221 -25.95 -3.90 -15.53
C ALA A 221 -24.52 -4.38 -15.86
N LEU A 222 -23.69 -4.72 -14.85
CA LEU A 222 -22.28 -5.07 -15.03
C LEU A 222 -22.10 -6.58 -15.28
N ASN A 223 -21.77 -6.93 -16.52
CA ASN A 223 -21.46 -8.29 -16.97
C ASN A 223 -20.39 -8.25 -18.07
N LEU A 224 -19.84 -9.41 -18.45
CA LEU A 224 -18.84 -9.52 -19.54
C LEU A 224 -19.25 -8.79 -20.82
N GLY A 225 -20.50 -8.97 -21.28
CA GLY A 225 -21.02 -8.33 -22.49
C GLY A 225 -20.99 -6.80 -22.38
N THR A 226 -21.48 -6.24 -21.27
CA THR A 226 -21.40 -4.80 -20.97
C THR A 226 -19.95 -4.30 -20.93
N VAL A 227 -19.03 -5.05 -20.31
CA VAL A 227 -17.60 -4.71 -20.23
C VAL A 227 -16.95 -4.65 -21.61
N ARG A 228 -17.23 -5.64 -22.49
CA ARG A 228 -16.74 -5.63 -23.88
C ARG A 228 -17.39 -4.50 -24.70
N ALA A 229 -18.69 -4.26 -24.55
CA ALA A 229 -19.41 -3.16 -25.21
C ALA A 229 -18.91 -1.77 -24.79
N ARG A 230 -18.33 -1.64 -23.59
CA ARG A 230 -17.66 -0.42 -23.09
C ARG A 230 -16.19 -0.29 -23.55
N GLY A 231 -15.73 -1.16 -24.45
CA GLY A 231 -14.40 -1.06 -25.08
C GLY A 231 -13.26 -1.70 -24.31
N VAL A 232 -13.53 -2.46 -23.24
CA VAL A 232 -12.47 -3.20 -22.52
C VAL A 232 -12.08 -4.42 -23.34
N THR A 233 -10.91 -4.36 -24.00
CA THR A 233 -10.37 -5.44 -24.84
C THR A 233 -9.38 -6.35 -24.10
N GLY A 234 -8.82 -5.92 -22.97
CA GLY A 234 -7.86 -6.68 -22.17
C GLY A 234 -8.48 -7.75 -21.26
N ASN A 235 -7.63 -8.39 -20.47
CA ASN A 235 -8.00 -9.48 -19.54
C ASN A 235 -8.41 -8.98 -18.14
N GLU A 236 -8.33 -7.67 -17.90
CA GLU A 236 -8.64 -6.99 -16.64
C GLU A 236 -9.59 -5.81 -16.88
N LEU A 237 -10.28 -5.36 -15.81
CA LEU A 237 -10.96 -4.06 -15.81
C LEU A 237 -9.94 -2.94 -15.52
N PRO A 238 -9.92 -1.82 -16.27
CA PRO A 238 -8.96 -0.75 -16.01
C PRO A 238 -9.14 -0.14 -14.61
N VAL A 239 -8.08 -0.15 -13.81
CA VAL A 239 -7.99 0.27 -12.39
C VAL A 239 -8.81 1.52 -12.04
N LEU A 240 -8.75 2.56 -12.89
CA LEU A 240 -9.40 3.86 -12.65
C LEU A 240 -10.77 4.02 -13.36
N SER A 241 -11.36 2.96 -13.89
CA SER A 241 -12.64 3.01 -14.62
C SER A 241 -13.86 3.07 -13.69
N GLY A 242 -14.94 3.76 -14.07
CA GLY A 242 -16.23 3.64 -13.37
C GLY A 242 -16.80 2.21 -13.37
N LEU A 243 -16.29 1.33 -14.25
CA LEU A 243 -16.63 -0.09 -14.27
C LEU A 243 -16.06 -0.90 -13.09
N THR A 244 -15.03 -0.39 -12.38
CA THR A 244 -14.45 -1.07 -11.20
C THR A 244 -15.15 -0.68 -9.89
N VAL A 245 -16.11 0.25 -9.93
CA VAL A 245 -16.88 0.68 -8.75
C VAL A 245 -18.01 -0.31 -8.48
N THR A 246 -17.81 -1.20 -7.50
CA THR A 246 -18.90 -1.93 -6.82
C THR A 246 -19.62 -1.01 -5.83
N VAL A 247 -20.84 -1.34 -5.43
CA VAL A 247 -21.64 -0.52 -4.49
C VAL A 247 -20.88 -0.31 -3.17
N PRO A 248 -20.49 0.92 -2.76
CA PRO A 248 -19.71 1.12 -1.54
C PRO A 248 -20.44 0.60 -0.30
N GLY A 249 -19.87 -0.38 0.41
CA GLY A 249 -20.50 -1.01 1.56
C GLY A 249 -20.14 -0.44 2.93
N THR A 250 -19.09 0.39 3.04
CA THR A 250 -18.56 0.89 4.31
C THR A 250 -19.61 1.61 5.18
N ALA A 251 -20.46 2.47 4.59
CA ALA A 251 -21.46 3.23 5.37
C ALA A 251 -22.48 2.30 6.05
N MET A 252 -22.97 1.28 5.34
CA MET A 252 -23.91 0.29 5.88
C MET A 252 -23.23 -0.57 6.96
N ALA A 253 -21.98 -0.95 6.72
CA ALA A 253 -21.18 -1.73 7.67
C ALA A 253 -21.03 -1.03 9.02
N TRP A 254 -20.79 0.29 9.02
CA TRP A 254 -20.73 1.10 10.24
C TRP A 254 -22.06 1.08 10.99
N GLU A 255 -23.17 1.37 10.29
CA GLU A 255 -24.52 1.36 10.87
C GLU A 255 -24.90 0.00 11.47
N ASP A 256 -24.70 -1.09 10.74
CA ASP A 256 -25.04 -2.44 11.20
C ASP A 256 -24.10 -2.94 12.31
N THR A 257 -22.83 -2.51 12.31
CA THR A 257 -21.89 -2.78 13.43
C THR A 257 -22.33 -2.09 14.72
N LEU A 258 -22.71 -0.81 14.64
CA LEU A 258 -23.23 -0.06 15.79
C LEU A 258 -24.58 -0.60 16.27
N HIS A 259 -25.48 -0.96 15.36
CA HIS A 259 -26.78 -1.53 15.71
C HIS A 259 -26.67 -2.92 16.36
N SER A 260 -25.73 -3.75 15.90
CA SER A 260 -25.57 -5.13 16.39
C SER A 260 -24.75 -5.21 17.69
N PHE A 261 -23.73 -4.36 17.83
CA PHE A 261 -22.68 -4.52 18.87
C PHE A 261 -22.30 -3.21 19.59
N GLY A 262 -22.82 -2.07 19.14
CA GLY A 262 -22.57 -0.75 19.72
C GLY A 262 -23.40 -0.46 20.97
N ARG A 263 -23.11 0.70 21.58
CA ARG A 263 -23.81 1.24 22.76
C ARG A 263 -24.10 2.73 22.63
N LEU A 264 -23.36 3.44 21.78
CA LEU A 264 -23.53 4.88 21.58
C LEU A 264 -24.29 5.16 20.28
N PRO A 265 -25.06 6.26 20.21
CA PRO A 265 -25.67 6.68 18.96
C PRO A 265 -24.61 7.13 17.95
N MET A 266 -24.93 6.96 16.66
CA MET A 266 -24.00 7.18 15.55
C MET A 266 -23.43 8.61 15.48
N ASP A 267 -24.20 9.61 15.93
CA ASP A 267 -23.76 11.00 15.99
C ASP A 267 -22.58 11.21 16.96
N GLN A 268 -22.59 10.56 18.11
CA GLN A 268 -21.48 10.56 19.06
C GLN A 268 -20.26 9.82 18.50
N VAL A 269 -20.48 8.65 17.87
CA VAL A 269 -19.41 7.82 17.30
C VAL A 269 -18.70 8.52 16.13
N LEU A 270 -19.43 9.21 15.26
CA LEU A 270 -18.86 9.90 14.09
C LEU A 270 -18.34 11.32 14.42
N ALA A 271 -18.67 11.90 15.58
CA ALA A 271 -18.26 13.26 15.96
C ALA A 271 -16.74 13.52 15.85
N PRO A 272 -15.82 12.65 16.31
CA PRO A 272 -14.38 12.90 16.17
C PRO A 272 -13.92 13.01 14.71
N ALA A 273 -14.50 12.22 13.81
CA ALA A 273 -14.19 12.28 12.38
C ALA A 273 -14.74 13.56 11.73
N ILE A 274 -15.95 13.99 12.13
CA ILE A 274 -16.56 15.25 11.67
C ILE A 274 -15.70 16.45 12.12
N GLU A 275 -15.27 16.48 13.39
CA GLU A 275 -14.37 17.50 13.95
C GLU A 275 -13.04 17.58 13.18
N LEU A 276 -12.39 16.43 12.95
CA LEU A 276 -11.13 16.34 12.18
C LEU A 276 -11.29 16.83 10.73
N ALA A 277 -12.40 16.50 10.07
CA ALA A 277 -12.65 16.88 8.68
C ALA A 277 -12.95 18.39 8.54
N GLU A 278 -13.68 18.98 9.49
CA GLU A 278 -14.07 20.39 9.46
C GLU A 278 -12.95 21.34 9.92
N HIS A 279 -12.37 21.08 11.09
CA HIS A 279 -11.36 21.95 11.69
C HIS A 279 -9.95 21.69 11.13
N GLY A 280 -9.72 20.48 10.65
CA GLY A 280 -8.48 20.03 10.01
C GLY A 280 -7.46 19.45 10.96
N PHE A 281 -6.51 18.72 10.38
CA PHE A 281 -5.51 17.95 11.11
C PHE A 281 -4.13 18.06 10.43
N PRO A 282 -3.02 17.93 11.17
CA PRO A 282 -1.68 17.84 10.59
C PRO A 282 -1.49 16.47 9.93
N VAL A 283 -1.18 16.45 8.63
CA VAL A 283 -0.92 15.20 7.91
C VAL A 283 0.38 14.56 8.42
N ALA A 284 0.30 13.29 8.81
CA ALA A 284 1.43 12.57 9.39
C ALA A 284 2.46 12.12 8.31
N PRO A 285 3.73 11.84 8.68
CA PRO A 285 4.79 11.61 7.70
C PRO A 285 4.57 10.44 6.73
N VAL A 286 4.07 9.30 7.22
CA VAL A 286 3.83 8.13 6.37
C VAL A 286 2.55 8.34 5.54
N ALA A 287 1.50 8.91 6.14
CA ALA A 287 0.30 9.33 5.41
C ALA A 287 0.64 10.28 4.24
N ALA A 288 1.48 11.30 4.46
CA ALA A 288 1.91 12.23 3.41
C ALA A 288 2.69 11.54 2.27
N HIS A 289 3.53 10.55 2.60
CA HIS A 289 4.27 9.76 1.59
C HIS A 289 3.33 8.93 0.71
N LEU A 290 2.37 8.22 1.31
CA LEU A 290 1.39 7.41 0.58
C LEU A 290 0.44 8.28 -0.26
N TRP A 291 -0.04 9.38 0.31
CA TRP A 291 -0.89 10.37 -0.39
C TRP A 291 -0.18 10.95 -1.62
N ASN A 292 1.12 11.24 -1.52
CA ASN A 292 1.92 11.72 -2.65
C ASN A 292 2.17 10.66 -3.72
N ALA A 293 2.29 9.37 -3.36
CA ALA A 293 2.39 8.29 -4.33
C ALA A 293 1.09 8.17 -5.16
N GLU A 294 -0.07 8.26 -4.50
CA GLU A 294 -1.38 8.03 -5.11
C GLU A 294 -2.05 9.29 -5.69
N VAL A 295 -1.42 10.47 -5.55
CA VAL A 295 -1.98 11.76 -5.97
C VAL A 295 -2.33 11.82 -7.47
N ALA A 296 -1.69 10.99 -8.29
CA ALA A 296 -1.95 10.90 -9.72
C ALA A 296 -3.41 10.46 -10.03
N ALA A 297 -4.01 9.60 -9.20
CA ALA A 297 -5.39 9.16 -9.37
C ALA A 297 -6.40 10.31 -9.27
N LEU A 298 -6.11 11.33 -8.45
CA LEU A 298 -6.96 12.52 -8.26
C LEU A 298 -6.82 13.56 -9.39
N LYS A 299 -5.83 13.42 -10.28
CA LYS A 299 -5.45 14.38 -11.34
C LYS A 299 -5.87 13.91 -12.74
N ARG A 300 -7.08 13.38 -12.86
CA ARG A 300 -7.53 12.68 -14.07
C ARG A 300 -8.05 13.65 -15.14
N LEU A 301 -7.74 13.39 -16.42
CA LEU A 301 -8.29 14.12 -17.59
C LEU A 301 -8.16 15.66 -17.52
N GLY A 302 -7.09 16.16 -16.88
CA GLY A 302 -6.88 17.60 -16.69
C GLY A 302 -7.82 18.26 -15.66
N ARG A 303 -8.58 17.48 -14.90
CA ARG A 303 -9.46 17.94 -13.82
C ARG A 303 -8.90 17.51 -12.46
N GLN A 304 -9.03 18.39 -11.47
CA GLN A 304 -8.75 18.07 -10.06
C GLN A 304 -10.04 17.55 -9.42
N LEU A 305 -10.25 16.24 -9.42
CA LEU A 305 -11.51 15.65 -8.91
C LEU A 305 -11.60 15.74 -7.38
N GLY A 306 -10.47 15.66 -6.68
CA GLY A 306 -10.39 15.74 -5.22
C GLY A 306 -9.78 17.03 -4.69
N ALA A 307 -10.30 18.20 -5.05
CA ALA A 307 -9.73 19.49 -4.61
C ALA A 307 -9.56 19.61 -3.08
N ALA A 308 -10.51 19.10 -2.28
CA ALA A 308 -10.43 19.04 -0.82
C ALA A 308 -9.39 18.02 -0.27
N MET A 309 -8.77 17.23 -1.15
CA MET A 309 -7.69 16.27 -0.86
C MET A 309 -6.36 16.66 -1.53
N LEU A 310 -6.28 17.86 -2.09
CA LEU A 310 -5.09 18.40 -2.75
C LEU A 310 -4.75 19.78 -2.16
N GLN A 311 -3.54 20.24 -2.47
CA GLN A 311 -3.12 21.61 -2.27
C GLN A 311 -3.62 22.52 -3.40
N PRO A 312 -3.60 23.87 -3.24
CA PRO A 312 -4.04 24.80 -4.29
C PRO A 312 -3.26 24.71 -5.61
N ASP A 313 -2.01 24.24 -5.58
CA ASP A 313 -1.19 23.93 -6.76
C ASP A 313 -1.46 22.52 -7.33
N GLY A 314 -2.43 21.80 -6.74
CA GLY A 314 -2.75 20.41 -7.02
C GLY A 314 -1.78 19.39 -6.41
N SER A 315 -0.75 19.76 -5.64
CA SER A 315 0.15 18.79 -5.00
C SER A 315 -0.52 18.02 -3.85
N ALA A 316 0.09 16.93 -3.40
CA ALA A 316 -0.34 16.25 -2.17
C ALA A 316 0.08 17.07 -0.93
N PRO A 317 -0.67 17.02 0.19
CA PRO A 317 -0.27 17.65 1.44
C PRO A 317 1.09 17.12 1.93
N LYS A 318 1.91 18.02 2.46
CA LYS A 318 3.20 17.67 3.06
C LYS A 318 3.04 17.27 4.53
N ALA A 319 3.98 16.48 5.06
CA ALA A 319 4.01 16.14 6.47
C ALA A 319 4.00 17.40 7.37
N GLY A 320 3.14 17.41 8.38
CA GLY A 320 2.90 18.55 9.28
C GLY A 320 1.99 19.65 8.71
N GLN A 321 1.58 19.57 7.45
CA GLN A 321 0.64 20.53 6.86
C GLN A 321 -0.79 20.24 7.33
N ILE A 322 -1.58 21.29 7.60
CA ILE A 322 -3.00 21.14 7.95
C ILE A 322 -3.82 20.85 6.69
N GLN A 323 -4.54 19.73 6.67
CA GLN A 323 -5.55 19.42 5.65
C GLN A 323 -6.95 19.56 6.24
N ARG A 324 -7.93 19.95 5.41
CA ARG A 324 -9.36 20.07 5.74
C ARG A 324 -10.21 19.47 4.63
N ASN A 325 -11.37 18.95 4.97
CA ASN A 325 -12.32 18.36 4.03
C ASN A 325 -13.78 18.61 4.48
N PRO A 326 -14.30 19.84 4.31
CA PRO A 326 -15.64 20.20 4.78
C PRO A 326 -16.76 19.43 4.06
N ASP A 327 -16.54 18.99 2.81
CA ASP A 327 -17.50 18.15 2.08
C ASP A 327 -17.64 16.77 2.74
N LEU A 328 -16.53 16.18 3.19
CA LEU A 328 -16.56 14.93 3.96
C LEU A 328 -17.21 15.13 5.34
N ALA A 329 -16.95 16.26 6.01
CA ALA A 329 -17.66 16.60 7.25
C ALA A 329 -19.18 16.66 7.05
N ALA A 330 -19.64 17.30 5.96
CA ALA A 330 -21.07 17.36 5.60
C ALA A 330 -21.65 15.98 5.23
N THR A 331 -20.88 15.13 4.56
CA THR A 331 -21.22 13.72 4.32
C THR A 331 -21.40 12.94 5.62
N LEU A 332 -20.41 12.99 6.51
CA LEU A 332 -20.44 12.26 7.79
C LEU A 332 -21.59 12.75 8.68
N ARG A 333 -21.88 14.06 8.74
CA ARG A 333 -23.09 14.57 9.40
C ARG A 333 -24.38 14.05 8.77
N THR A 334 -24.46 14.00 7.44
CA THR A 334 -25.65 13.48 6.75
C THR A 334 -25.93 12.03 7.14
N VAL A 335 -24.88 11.22 7.33
CA VAL A 335 -24.98 9.83 7.80
C VAL A 335 -25.32 9.76 9.29
N ALA A 336 -24.64 10.52 10.14
CA ALA A 336 -24.93 10.62 11.58
C ALA A 336 -26.39 11.02 11.89
N GLU A 337 -26.94 11.98 11.14
CA GLU A 337 -28.28 12.53 11.36
C GLU A 337 -29.42 11.64 10.82
N LYS A 338 -29.15 10.83 9.78
CA LYS A 338 -30.20 10.12 9.00
C LYS A 338 -30.02 8.61 8.94
N GLY A 339 -28.93 8.09 9.51
CA GLY A 339 -28.47 6.73 9.27
C GLY A 339 -27.87 6.54 7.87
N ALA A 340 -27.19 5.43 7.66
CA ALA A 340 -26.56 5.12 6.37
C ALA A 340 -27.62 4.89 5.28
N LYS A 341 -28.71 4.17 5.58
CA LYS A 341 -29.74 3.86 4.59
C LYS A 341 -30.35 5.09 3.91
N ALA A 342 -30.77 6.10 4.70
CA ALA A 342 -31.39 7.32 4.18
C ALA A 342 -30.38 8.45 3.89
N GLY A 343 -29.23 8.47 4.56
CA GLY A 343 -28.19 9.48 4.39
C GLY A 343 -27.22 9.21 3.23
N PHE A 344 -26.87 7.94 2.99
CA PHE A 344 -25.84 7.53 2.02
C PHE A 344 -26.41 6.76 0.82
N TYR A 345 -27.24 5.74 1.05
CA TYR A 345 -27.84 4.89 0.00
C TYR A 345 -29.11 5.47 -0.63
N SER A 346 -29.42 6.74 -0.34
CA SER A 346 -30.53 7.49 -0.92
C SER A 346 -30.25 9.00 -0.90
N GLY A 347 -31.02 9.77 -1.67
CA GLY A 347 -30.89 11.23 -1.77
C GLY A 347 -29.53 11.70 -2.32
N ARG A 348 -29.08 12.89 -1.88
CA ARG A 348 -27.96 13.63 -2.50
C ARG A 348 -26.69 12.82 -2.70
N ILE A 349 -26.35 11.94 -1.76
CA ILE A 349 -25.08 11.20 -1.79
C ILE A 349 -25.18 10.05 -2.80
N ALA A 350 -26.27 9.29 -2.76
CA ALA A 350 -26.53 8.24 -3.76
C ALA A 350 -26.61 8.79 -5.19
N GLU A 351 -27.28 9.94 -5.38
CA GLU A 351 -27.36 10.63 -6.67
C GLU A 351 -25.99 11.08 -7.17
N ALA A 352 -25.16 11.68 -6.30
CA ALA A 352 -23.81 12.11 -6.63
C ALA A 352 -22.88 10.92 -6.97
N ILE A 353 -22.97 9.81 -6.22
CA ILE A 353 -22.21 8.58 -6.52
C ILE A 353 -22.58 8.06 -7.91
N VAL A 354 -23.87 7.88 -8.19
CA VAL A 354 -24.35 7.32 -9.46
C VAL A 354 -23.97 8.20 -10.64
N LYS A 355 -24.15 9.53 -10.52
CA LYS A 355 -23.71 10.51 -11.52
C LYS A 355 -22.20 10.36 -11.81
N ALA A 356 -21.37 10.40 -10.76
CA ALA A 356 -19.92 10.33 -10.90
C ALA A 356 -19.44 8.99 -11.51
N VAL A 357 -20.06 7.86 -11.14
CA VAL A 357 -19.76 6.54 -11.73
C VAL A 357 -20.11 6.50 -13.22
N GLN A 358 -21.29 6.99 -13.60
CA GLN A 358 -21.76 6.97 -14.99
C GLN A 358 -20.97 7.91 -15.90
N GLU A 359 -20.61 9.10 -15.43
CA GLU A 359 -19.73 10.04 -16.14
C GLU A 359 -18.35 9.44 -16.46
N HIS A 360 -17.88 8.50 -15.63
CA HIS A 360 -16.61 7.78 -15.83
C HIS A 360 -16.78 6.38 -16.45
N GLY A 361 -17.90 6.16 -17.16
CA GLY A 361 -18.15 4.97 -17.98
C GLY A 361 -18.71 3.76 -17.23
N GLY A 362 -18.97 3.89 -15.93
CA GLY A 362 -19.63 2.87 -15.11
C GLY A 362 -21.12 2.71 -15.43
N VAL A 363 -21.74 1.72 -14.78
CA VAL A 363 -23.13 1.31 -15.04
C VAL A 363 -23.98 1.17 -13.77
N MET A 364 -23.52 1.72 -12.65
CA MET A 364 -24.26 1.77 -11.40
C MET A 364 -25.51 2.65 -11.51
N THR A 365 -26.57 2.26 -10.81
CA THR A 365 -27.84 2.98 -10.69
C THR A 365 -28.15 3.25 -9.21
N THR A 366 -29.10 4.16 -8.94
CA THR A 366 -29.62 4.35 -7.58
C THR A 366 -30.34 3.10 -7.06
N GLY A 367 -30.85 2.25 -7.97
CA GLY A 367 -31.38 0.94 -7.63
C GLY A 367 -30.33 0.00 -7.04
N ASP A 368 -29.10 0.00 -7.56
CA ASP A 368 -28.01 -0.82 -7.02
C ASP A 368 -27.66 -0.40 -5.58
N LEU A 369 -27.56 0.91 -5.33
CA LEU A 369 -27.34 1.47 -3.99
C LEU A 369 -28.48 1.14 -3.03
N HIS A 370 -29.74 1.31 -3.46
CA HIS A 370 -30.92 1.07 -2.63
C HIS A 370 -31.03 -0.39 -2.14
N HIS A 371 -30.60 -1.37 -2.95
CA HIS A 371 -30.67 -2.79 -2.57
C HIS A 371 -29.48 -3.26 -1.70
N HIS A 372 -28.49 -2.41 -1.43
CA HIS A 372 -27.37 -2.77 -0.57
C HIS A 372 -27.80 -2.94 0.90
N HIS A 373 -27.17 -3.91 1.55
CA HIS A 373 -27.27 -4.26 2.95
C HIS A 373 -25.97 -4.98 3.34
N THR A 374 -25.59 -4.91 4.61
CA THR A 374 -24.50 -5.72 5.16
C THR A 374 -24.96 -7.16 5.36
N GLU A 375 -24.10 -8.13 5.09
CA GLU A 375 -24.37 -9.54 5.45
C GLU A 375 -23.74 -9.85 6.81
N ILE A 376 -24.54 -10.30 7.77
CA ILE A 376 -24.07 -10.84 9.06
C ILE A 376 -24.11 -12.36 8.95
N CYS A 377 -22.98 -13.01 9.19
CA CYS A 377 -22.79 -14.44 8.97
C CYS A 377 -21.88 -15.08 10.03
N ASP A 378 -21.83 -16.42 10.03
CA ASP A 378 -20.85 -17.16 10.81
C ASP A 378 -19.45 -17.03 10.17
N PRO A 379 -18.38 -16.82 10.96
CA PRO A 379 -17.01 -16.82 10.47
C PRO A 379 -16.58 -18.22 10.02
N ILE A 380 -15.62 -18.28 9.09
CA ILE A 380 -14.87 -19.53 8.84
C ILE A 380 -13.78 -19.67 9.89
N THR A 381 -13.44 -20.91 10.25
CA THR A 381 -12.48 -21.18 11.32
C THR A 381 -11.69 -22.46 11.09
N THR A 382 -10.47 -22.48 11.62
CA THR A 382 -9.76 -23.73 11.92
C THR A 382 -9.14 -23.68 13.31
N THR A 383 -8.56 -24.79 13.75
CA THR A 383 -7.67 -24.80 14.92
C THR A 383 -6.20 -24.70 14.49
N TYR A 384 -5.35 -24.07 15.29
CA TYR A 384 -3.91 -24.01 15.09
C TYR A 384 -3.19 -24.13 16.43
N ARG A 385 -2.37 -25.17 16.63
CA ARG A 385 -1.74 -25.48 17.93
C ARG A 385 -2.71 -25.50 19.12
N GLY A 386 -3.98 -25.83 18.84
CA GLY A 386 -5.08 -25.83 19.82
C GLY A 386 -5.80 -24.50 20.03
N TYR A 387 -5.33 -23.37 19.48
CA TYR A 387 -6.13 -22.14 19.41
C TYR A 387 -7.17 -22.25 18.30
N HIS A 388 -8.30 -21.56 18.41
CA HIS A 388 -9.21 -21.37 17.28
C HIS A 388 -8.84 -20.08 16.56
N VAL A 389 -8.73 -20.13 15.23
CA VAL A 389 -8.46 -18.98 14.37
C VAL A 389 -9.69 -18.73 13.51
N TYR A 390 -10.15 -17.48 13.47
CA TYR A 390 -11.35 -17.04 12.77
C TYR A 390 -11.01 -16.02 11.71
N GLU A 391 -11.61 -16.18 10.55
CA GLU A 391 -11.55 -15.27 9.42
C GLU A 391 -12.96 -15.09 8.84
N VAL A 392 -13.16 -14.04 8.05
CA VAL A 392 -14.42 -13.84 7.31
C VAL A 392 -14.52 -14.88 6.17
N PRO A 393 -15.73 -15.41 5.83
CA PRO A 393 -15.89 -16.31 4.69
C PRO A 393 -15.50 -15.71 3.32
N PRO A 394 -15.44 -16.55 2.27
CA PRO A 394 -15.46 -16.12 0.87
C PRO A 394 -16.54 -15.04 0.59
N PRO A 395 -16.27 -14.05 -0.28
CA PRO A 395 -15.14 -13.98 -1.21
C PRO A 395 -13.84 -13.40 -0.63
N THR A 396 -13.69 -13.29 0.69
CA THR A 396 -12.44 -12.75 1.27
C THR A 396 -11.26 -13.71 1.17
N ALA A 397 -10.04 -13.19 1.25
CA ALA A 397 -8.80 -13.95 1.21
C ALA A 397 -8.50 -14.77 2.48
N GLY A 398 -9.38 -14.74 3.50
CA GLY A 398 -9.09 -15.26 4.84
C GLY A 398 -8.90 -16.77 4.85
N ILE A 399 -9.57 -17.45 3.92
CA ILE A 399 -9.41 -18.89 3.65
C ILE A 399 -7.95 -19.27 3.33
N ALA A 400 -7.16 -18.38 2.71
CA ALA A 400 -5.73 -18.62 2.46
C ALA A 400 -4.91 -18.70 3.76
N ALA A 401 -5.24 -17.88 4.76
CA ALA A 401 -4.57 -17.91 6.06
C ALA A 401 -4.94 -19.20 6.81
N LEU A 402 -6.23 -19.56 6.85
CA LEU A 402 -6.70 -20.79 7.51
C LEU A 402 -6.14 -22.07 6.86
N MET A 403 -6.03 -22.13 5.52
CA MET A 403 -5.35 -23.24 4.83
C MET A 403 -3.86 -23.31 5.19
N ALA A 404 -3.16 -22.17 5.24
CA ALA A 404 -1.74 -22.16 5.62
C ALA A 404 -1.54 -22.58 7.08
N PHE A 405 -2.44 -22.18 7.99
CA PHE A 405 -2.45 -22.70 9.36
C PHE A 405 -2.69 -24.22 9.38
N ASN A 406 -3.62 -24.77 8.59
CA ASN A 406 -3.83 -26.22 8.52
C ASN A 406 -2.58 -26.98 8.06
N LEU A 407 -1.88 -26.48 7.02
CA LEU A 407 -0.64 -27.07 6.53
C LEU A 407 0.48 -27.03 7.58
N LEU A 408 0.66 -25.88 8.25
CA LEU A 408 1.65 -25.75 9.33
C LEU A 408 1.25 -26.50 10.61
N ASP A 409 -0.04 -26.76 10.87
CA ASP A 409 -0.46 -27.54 12.04
C ASP A 409 -0.09 -29.02 11.88
N ALA A 410 -0.12 -29.52 10.63
CA ALA A 410 0.39 -30.83 10.24
C ALA A 410 1.93 -30.92 10.25
N ASP A 411 2.64 -29.79 10.16
CA ASP A 411 4.08 -29.71 10.42
C ASP A 411 4.35 -29.74 11.94
N HIS A 412 4.91 -30.85 12.42
CA HIS A 412 5.28 -31.04 13.83
C HIS A 412 6.74 -30.62 14.15
N ASP A 413 7.52 -30.25 13.14
CA ASP A 413 8.93 -29.86 13.27
C ASP A 413 9.15 -28.34 13.15
N LEU A 414 8.15 -27.56 12.70
CA LEU A 414 8.21 -26.09 12.58
C LEU A 414 8.83 -25.40 13.80
N VAL A 415 8.38 -25.74 15.02
CA VAL A 415 8.85 -25.13 16.28
C VAL A 415 10.24 -25.59 16.73
N ARG A 416 10.81 -26.60 16.05
CA ARG A 416 12.20 -27.04 16.25
C ARG A 416 13.19 -26.17 15.47
N HIS A 417 12.71 -25.50 14.42
CA HIS A 417 13.49 -24.50 13.73
C HIS A 417 13.52 -23.21 14.56
N PRO A 418 14.70 -22.59 14.77
CA PRO A 418 14.77 -21.28 15.38
C PRO A 418 13.98 -20.25 14.59
N TRP A 419 13.35 -19.29 15.28
CA TRP A 419 12.67 -18.18 14.61
C TRP A 419 13.60 -17.49 13.62
N GLY A 420 13.06 -17.12 12.45
CA GLY A 420 13.82 -16.48 11.38
C GLY A 420 14.86 -17.36 10.67
N SER A 421 15.04 -18.63 11.06
CA SER A 421 15.93 -19.56 10.32
C SER A 421 15.35 -19.96 8.97
N ALA A 422 16.21 -20.43 8.06
CA ALA A 422 15.78 -20.83 6.72
C ALA A 422 14.77 -21.99 6.71
N GLY A 423 14.86 -22.95 7.65
CA GLY A 423 13.87 -24.02 7.79
C GLY A 423 12.48 -23.49 8.18
N HIS A 424 12.41 -22.62 9.19
CA HIS A 424 11.17 -21.95 9.58
C HIS A 424 10.57 -21.12 8.43
N LEU A 425 11.37 -20.27 7.81
CA LEU A 425 10.90 -19.40 6.73
C LEU A 425 10.44 -20.20 5.51
N HIS A 426 11.18 -21.25 5.13
CA HIS A 426 10.83 -22.14 4.03
C HIS A 426 9.47 -22.81 4.23
N ALA A 427 9.21 -23.40 5.41
CA ALA A 427 7.92 -24.01 5.71
C ALA A 427 6.76 -23.01 5.61
N CYS A 428 6.91 -21.81 6.20
CA CYS A 428 5.86 -20.78 6.14
C CYS A 428 5.63 -20.23 4.71
N ILE A 429 6.71 -20.05 3.92
CA ILE A 429 6.63 -19.62 2.52
C ILE A 429 5.87 -20.66 1.68
N GLU A 430 6.20 -21.94 1.82
CA GLU A 430 5.60 -23.00 1.01
C GLU A 430 4.14 -23.31 1.42
N ALA A 431 3.82 -23.28 2.71
CA ALA A 431 2.42 -23.36 3.17
C ALA A 431 1.55 -22.24 2.58
N MET A 432 2.08 -21.01 2.51
CA MET A 432 1.37 -19.88 1.92
C MET A 432 1.31 -19.96 0.38
N ARG A 433 2.36 -20.47 -0.28
CA ARG A 433 2.38 -20.70 -1.74
C ARG A 433 1.26 -21.65 -2.17
N LEU A 434 1.15 -22.80 -1.51
CA LEU A 434 0.09 -23.79 -1.73
C LEU A 434 -1.30 -23.21 -1.45
N SER A 435 -1.45 -22.51 -0.33
CA SER A 435 -2.72 -21.91 0.08
C SER A 435 -3.20 -20.84 -0.89
N PHE A 436 -2.31 -20.06 -1.51
CA PHE A 436 -2.68 -19.14 -2.58
C PHE A 436 -3.09 -19.86 -3.86
N ALA A 437 -2.42 -20.95 -4.26
CA ALA A 437 -2.78 -21.69 -5.46
C ALA A 437 -4.24 -22.18 -5.41
N ASP A 438 -4.66 -22.79 -4.29
CA ASP A 438 -6.05 -23.21 -4.10
C ASP A 438 -7.00 -22.00 -3.90
N THR A 439 -6.57 -20.95 -3.17
CA THR A 439 -7.39 -19.75 -2.99
C THR A 439 -7.72 -19.04 -4.31
N LEU A 440 -6.74 -18.83 -5.19
CA LEU A 440 -6.95 -18.17 -6.48
C LEU A 440 -7.89 -19.00 -7.37
N LYS A 441 -7.77 -20.34 -7.31
CA LYS A 441 -8.55 -21.29 -8.10
C LYS A 441 -10.02 -21.40 -7.67
N TYR A 442 -10.31 -21.34 -6.37
CA TYR A 442 -11.62 -21.68 -5.82
C TYR A 442 -12.39 -20.51 -5.17
N ASN A 443 -11.74 -19.43 -4.76
CA ASN A 443 -12.39 -18.36 -3.99
C ASN A 443 -13.25 -17.44 -4.88
N ALA A 444 -14.54 -17.29 -4.53
CA ALA A 444 -15.52 -16.48 -5.24
C ALA A 444 -16.68 -16.09 -4.30
N ASP A 445 -17.70 -15.38 -4.81
CA ASP A 445 -18.91 -15.05 -4.03
C ASP A 445 -19.78 -16.32 -3.82
N PRO A 446 -19.92 -16.83 -2.59
CA PRO A 446 -20.69 -18.04 -2.30
C PRO A 446 -22.19 -17.89 -2.57
N ALA A 447 -22.69 -16.65 -2.76
CA ALA A 447 -24.07 -16.40 -3.15
C ALA A 447 -24.33 -16.61 -4.66
N VAL A 448 -23.28 -16.84 -5.46
CA VAL A 448 -23.37 -17.03 -6.92
C VAL A 448 -22.64 -18.30 -7.38
N GLU A 449 -21.51 -18.63 -6.77
CA GLU A 449 -20.69 -19.81 -7.10
C GLU A 449 -20.54 -20.74 -5.88
N PRO A 450 -20.59 -22.07 -6.04
CA PRO A 450 -20.32 -22.99 -4.94
C PRO A 450 -18.81 -23.02 -4.59
N VAL A 451 -18.44 -22.41 -3.46
CA VAL A 451 -17.05 -22.48 -2.94
C VAL A 451 -16.92 -23.69 -1.98
N PRO A 452 -15.96 -24.61 -2.20
CA PRO A 452 -15.81 -25.84 -1.40
C PRO A 452 -15.11 -25.59 -0.05
N ILE A 453 -15.63 -24.66 0.77
CA ILE A 453 -15.01 -24.18 2.02
C ILE A 453 -14.64 -25.34 2.96
N ALA A 454 -15.55 -26.30 3.15
CA ALA A 454 -15.34 -27.42 4.06
C ALA A 454 -14.23 -28.38 3.59
N GLU A 455 -14.04 -28.53 2.28
CA GLU A 455 -13.03 -29.42 1.69
C GLU A 455 -11.64 -28.76 1.73
N LEU A 456 -11.59 -27.45 1.48
CA LEU A 456 -10.40 -26.61 1.56
C LEU A 456 -9.87 -26.46 2.99
N LEU A 457 -10.77 -26.41 3.99
CA LEU A 457 -10.41 -26.29 5.40
C LEU A 457 -10.32 -27.64 6.14
N ASP A 458 -10.50 -28.77 5.44
CA ASP A 458 -10.34 -30.08 6.06
C ASP A 458 -8.87 -30.37 6.43
N LYS A 459 -8.65 -30.74 7.69
CA LYS A 459 -7.31 -30.98 8.23
C LYS A 459 -6.67 -32.28 7.75
N GLN A 460 -7.45 -33.29 7.41
CA GLN A 460 -6.92 -34.56 6.91
C GLN A 460 -6.41 -34.38 5.48
N ASN A 461 -7.18 -33.66 4.64
CA ASN A 461 -6.77 -33.22 3.31
C ASN A 461 -5.49 -32.38 3.37
N ALA A 462 -5.43 -31.36 4.25
CA ALA A 462 -4.24 -30.52 4.40
C ALA A 462 -3.00 -31.31 4.84
N ALA A 463 -3.13 -32.20 5.85
CA ALA A 463 -2.02 -33.05 6.28
C ALA A 463 -1.57 -34.02 5.17
N GLN A 464 -2.51 -34.59 4.41
CA GLN A 464 -2.23 -35.44 3.26
C GLN A 464 -1.50 -34.67 2.15
N GLN A 465 -1.99 -33.47 1.79
CA GLN A 465 -1.35 -32.58 0.81
C GLN A 465 0.06 -32.23 1.24
N TRP A 466 0.25 -31.74 2.46
CA TRP A 466 1.55 -31.37 3.02
C TRP A 466 2.55 -32.53 2.94
N SER A 467 2.16 -33.73 3.36
CA SER A 467 3.00 -34.94 3.31
C SER A 467 3.43 -35.38 1.90
N GLN A 468 2.72 -34.93 0.85
CA GLN A 468 3.01 -35.28 -0.54
C GLN A 468 3.83 -34.21 -1.27
N VAL A 469 3.65 -32.93 -0.93
CA VAL A 469 4.19 -31.81 -1.71
C VAL A 469 5.31 -31.04 -0.99
N PHE A 470 5.35 -31.05 0.34
CA PHE A 470 6.38 -30.34 1.08
C PHE A 470 7.71 -31.11 1.07
N SER A 471 8.80 -30.40 0.78
CA SER A 471 10.17 -30.91 0.85
C SER A 471 11.02 -29.93 1.63
N PRO A 472 11.63 -30.29 2.78
CA PRO A 472 12.37 -29.37 3.64
C PRO A 472 13.69 -28.83 3.02
N SER A 473 14.06 -29.34 1.85
CA SER A 473 15.26 -28.96 1.10
C SER A 473 14.97 -28.35 -0.27
N GLN A 474 13.71 -28.26 -0.71
CA GLN A 474 13.38 -27.81 -2.06
C GLN A 474 12.00 -27.13 -2.12
N ALA A 475 11.96 -25.91 -2.65
CA ALA A 475 10.73 -25.20 -2.97
C ALA A 475 9.93 -25.90 -4.08
N ALA A 476 8.60 -25.83 -4.01
CA ALA A 476 7.68 -26.46 -4.94
C ALA A 476 7.85 -25.89 -6.35
N THR A 477 8.11 -26.77 -7.32
CA THR A 477 8.38 -26.40 -8.73
C THR A 477 7.20 -26.64 -9.67
N ALA A 478 6.04 -27.07 -9.17
CA ALA A 478 4.86 -27.44 -9.97
C ALA A 478 3.54 -27.15 -9.23
N GLU A 479 2.50 -26.85 -10.02
CA GLU A 479 1.17 -26.47 -9.53
C GLU A 479 0.09 -27.54 -9.81
N PRO A 480 -0.89 -27.72 -8.90
CA PRO A 480 -2.18 -28.36 -9.21
C PRO A 480 -3.17 -27.45 -9.97
N GLY A 481 -2.87 -26.15 -10.10
CA GLY A 481 -3.71 -25.15 -10.76
C GLY A 481 -2.90 -24.14 -11.57
N ARG A 482 -3.18 -24.04 -12.87
CA ARG A 482 -2.61 -22.97 -13.71
C ARG A 482 -3.52 -21.75 -13.64
N LEU A 483 -3.01 -20.60 -13.19
CA LEU A 483 -3.07 -19.32 -13.91
C LEU A 483 -2.04 -18.33 -13.29
N PRO A 484 -1.64 -17.25 -13.99
CA PRO A 484 -0.40 -16.55 -13.61
C PRO A 484 -0.44 -14.98 -13.67
N ALA A 485 0.52 -14.28 -13.02
CA ALA A 485 0.38 -13.02 -12.27
C ALA A 485 0.92 -11.63 -12.81
N GLN A 486 0.16 -10.55 -12.68
CA GLN A 486 0.70 -9.19 -12.41
C GLN A 486 0.08 -8.53 -11.16
N GLY A 487 0.86 -8.42 -10.08
CA GLY A 487 0.37 -7.85 -8.82
C GLY A 487 0.21 -6.33 -8.87
N THR A 488 -1.01 -5.84 -8.67
CA THR A 488 -1.28 -4.45 -8.26
C THR A 488 -1.15 -4.34 -6.74
N GLN A 489 -0.68 -3.20 -6.21
CA GLN A 489 -0.48 -3.03 -4.78
C GLN A 489 -1.67 -2.26 -4.17
N GLY A 490 -2.56 -2.96 -3.48
CA GLY A 490 -3.64 -2.34 -2.72
C GLY A 490 -3.19 -1.66 -1.43
N ASP A 491 -3.89 -0.60 -1.04
CA ASP A 491 -3.77 0.05 0.26
C ASP A 491 -5.05 -0.19 1.08
N THR A 492 -4.91 -0.39 2.39
CA THR A 492 -6.01 -0.80 3.28
C THR A 492 -5.68 -0.34 4.68
N CYS A 493 -6.68 -0.03 5.51
CA CYS A 493 -6.48 0.25 6.93
C CYS A 493 -7.12 -0.82 7.81
N TYR A 494 -6.29 -1.56 8.56
CA TYR A 494 -6.69 -2.46 9.65
C TYR A 494 -6.58 -1.74 10.99
N PHE A 495 -7.52 -2.03 11.88
CA PHE A 495 -7.53 -1.54 13.26
C PHE A 495 -8.34 -2.46 14.16
N THR A 496 -8.13 -2.32 15.46
CA THR A 496 -8.86 -3.13 16.44
C THR A 496 -9.08 -2.38 17.74
N ALA A 497 -10.15 -2.76 18.43
CA ALA A 497 -10.48 -2.34 19.77
C ALA A 497 -10.84 -3.55 20.64
N VAL A 498 -10.53 -3.48 21.93
CA VAL A 498 -11.03 -4.40 22.96
C VAL A 498 -11.55 -3.57 24.13
N ASP A 499 -12.77 -3.83 24.60
CA ASP A 499 -13.37 -3.08 25.71
C ASP A 499 -13.11 -3.74 27.09
N GLY A 500 -13.41 -3.02 28.17
CA GLY A 500 -13.24 -3.49 29.55
C GLY A 500 -14.18 -4.62 29.98
N GLN A 501 -15.13 -5.03 29.14
CA GLN A 501 -15.91 -6.26 29.34
C GLN A 501 -15.24 -7.47 28.66
N GLY A 502 -14.20 -7.24 27.85
CA GLY A 502 -13.47 -8.25 27.10
C GLY A 502 -13.99 -8.47 25.68
N ASN A 503 -14.95 -7.67 25.22
CA ASN A 503 -15.43 -7.76 23.84
C ASN A 503 -14.33 -7.28 22.88
N GLY A 504 -14.11 -7.99 21.78
CA GLY A 504 -13.08 -7.66 20.79
C GLY A 504 -13.69 -7.34 19.44
N CYS A 505 -13.24 -6.26 18.80
CA CYS A 505 -13.60 -5.91 17.43
C CYS A 505 -12.34 -5.85 16.57
N SER A 506 -12.26 -6.74 15.58
CA SER A 506 -11.21 -6.80 14.57
C SER A 506 -11.82 -6.27 13.28
N PHE A 507 -11.42 -5.07 12.84
CA PHE A 507 -12.14 -4.31 11.81
C PHE A 507 -11.18 -3.79 10.75
N ILE A 508 -11.64 -3.77 9.50
CA ILE A 508 -10.82 -3.39 8.37
C ILE A 508 -11.66 -2.81 7.23
N GLN A 509 -11.16 -1.78 6.56
CA GLN A 509 -11.84 -1.14 5.42
C GLN A 509 -10.86 -0.56 4.40
N SER A 510 -11.25 -0.50 3.13
CA SER A 510 -10.36 -0.05 2.04
C SER A 510 -11.10 0.39 0.76
N ASN A 511 -10.47 1.31 0.02
CA ASN A 511 -10.86 1.70 -1.34
C ASN A 511 -10.25 0.79 -2.45
N TYR A 512 -9.63 -0.32 -2.04
CA TYR A 512 -8.74 -1.21 -2.77
C TYR A 512 -7.35 -0.62 -3.11
N ILE A 513 -7.15 0.02 -4.26
CA ILE A 513 -5.82 0.52 -4.66
C ILE A 513 -5.75 2.02 -4.40
N GLY A 514 -4.96 2.44 -3.41
CA GLY A 514 -4.75 3.85 -3.10
C GLY A 514 -6.07 4.62 -2.85
N PHE A 515 -6.25 5.71 -3.60
CA PHE A 515 -7.50 6.47 -3.68
C PHE A 515 -8.66 5.76 -4.39
N GLY A 516 -8.55 4.45 -4.67
CA GLY A 516 -9.49 3.68 -5.46
C GLY A 516 -9.44 4.09 -6.93
N THR A 517 -10.57 4.50 -7.47
CA THR A 517 -10.65 5.05 -8.84
C THR A 517 -10.16 6.50 -8.95
N GLY A 518 -9.97 7.20 -7.83
CA GLY A 518 -9.78 8.65 -7.78
C GLY A 518 -11.03 9.47 -8.17
N ILE A 519 -12.16 8.81 -8.49
CA ILE A 519 -13.44 9.47 -8.76
C ILE A 519 -14.02 9.96 -7.43
N VAL A 520 -14.38 11.25 -7.38
CA VAL A 520 -14.97 11.90 -6.21
C VAL A 520 -16.41 12.32 -6.55
N PRO A 521 -17.43 11.84 -5.82
CA PRO A 521 -18.79 12.34 -5.97
C PRO A 521 -18.87 13.82 -5.57
N GLU A 522 -19.56 14.62 -6.39
CA GLU A 522 -19.65 16.07 -6.24
C GLU A 522 -20.22 16.47 -4.86
N GLY A 523 -19.53 17.35 -4.13
CA GLY A 523 -19.94 17.81 -2.79
C GLY A 523 -19.99 16.72 -1.71
N CYS A 524 -19.25 15.62 -1.88
CA CYS A 524 -19.24 14.51 -0.92
C CYS A 524 -17.88 14.29 -0.22
N GLY A 525 -16.76 14.72 -0.79
CA GLY A 525 -15.46 14.76 -0.12
C GLY A 525 -14.72 13.42 0.04
N PHE A 526 -15.16 12.32 -0.58
CA PHE A 526 -14.48 11.02 -0.55
C PHE A 526 -14.27 10.45 -1.96
N THR A 527 -13.34 9.52 -2.13
CA THR A 527 -13.16 8.79 -3.39
C THR A 527 -13.94 7.47 -3.41
N LEU A 528 -14.28 7.00 -4.61
CA LEU A 528 -14.91 5.69 -4.84
C LEU A 528 -13.88 4.60 -5.07
N GLN A 529 -14.07 3.46 -4.40
CA GLN A 529 -13.21 2.28 -4.56
C GLN A 529 -13.17 1.74 -5.99
N ASN A 530 -12.10 1.02 -6.30
CA ASN A 530 -11.96 0.25 -7.54
C ASN A 530 -12.00 -1.28 -7.31
N ARG A 531 -12.65 -1.74 -6.24
CA ARG A 531 -12.69 -3.14 -5.82
C ARG A 531 -13.13 -4.13 -6.92
N GLY A 532 -13.97 -3.72 -7.86
CA GLY A 532 -14.34 -4.52 -9.03
C GLY A 532 -13.18 -4.87 -9.97
N HIS A 533 -12.02 -4.20 -9.87
CA HIS A 533 -10.79 -4.62 -10.56
C HIS A 533 -10.37 -6.05 -10.19
N ASN A 534 -10.77 -6.57 -9.01
CA ASN A 534 -10.55 -7.96 -8.62
C ASN A 534 -11.40 -9.00 -9.38
N PHE A 535 -12.31 -8.62 -10.28
CA PHE A 535 -12.99 -9.62 -11.11
C PHE A 535 -12.08 -10.16 -12.22
N CYS A 536 -12.12 -11.48 -12.42
CA CYS A 536 -11.55 -12.10 -13.61
C CYS A 536 -12.46 -11.84 -14.83
N LEU A 537 -11.87 -11.74 -16.03
CA LEU A 537 -12.60 -11.66 -17.30
C LEU A 537 -12.57 -12.97 -18.11
N ASP A 538 -12.06 -14.06 -17.53
CA ASP A 538 -12.20 -15.43 -18.07
C ASP A 538 -13.60 -15.98 -17.73
N PRO A 539 -14.44 -16.36 -18.72
CA PRO A 539 -15.77 -16.93 -18.47
C PRO A 539 -15.79 -18.25 -17.69
N SER A 540 -14.66 -18.96 -17.59
CA SER A 540 -14.55 -20.24 -16.89
C SER A 540 -14.10 -20.13 -15.43
N HIS A 541 -13.62 -18.95 -15.00
CA HIS A 541 -13.11 -18.74 -13.65
C HIS A 541 -14.26 -18.48 -12.66
N PRO A 542 -14.28 -19.06 -11.44
CA PRO A 542 -15.38 -18.85 -10.50
C PRO A 542 -15.48 -17.37 -10.08
N ASN A 543 -14.37 -16.65 -9.93
CA ASN A 543 -14.37 -15.20 -9.74
C ASN A 543 -14.58 -14.37 -11.06
N CYS A 544 -15.23 -14.93 -12.09
CA CYS A 544 -15.61 -14.16 -13.29
C CYS A 544 -16.67 -13.09 -12.96
N ILE A 545 -16.57 -11.94 -13.64
CA ILE A 545 -17.51 -10.83 -13.51
C ILE A 545 -18.96 -11.22 -13.88
N ALA A 546 -19.90 -10.96 -12.97
CA ALA A 546 -21.32 -11.14 -13.20
C ALA A 546 -22.16 -10.06 -12.49
N PRO A 547 -23.44 -9.86 -12.89
CA PRO A 547 -24.38 -8.97 -12.22
C PRO A 547 -24.57 -9.30 -10.74
N ARG A 548 -24.68 -8.29 -9.88
CA ARG A 548 -24.98 -8.42 -8.44
C ARG A 548 -24.05 -9.40 -7.68
N LYS A 549 -22.85 -9.67 -8.21
CA LYS A 549 -21.83 -10.57 -7.63
C LYS A 549 -20.82 -9.75 -6.83
N ARG A 550 -20.23 -10.33 -5.78
CA ARG A 550 -19.10 -9.72 -5.06
C ARG A 550 -17.78 -10.19 -5.69
N PRO A 551 -16.81 -9.30 -5.96
CA PRO A 551 -15.50 -9.72 -6.41
C PRO A 551 -14.72 -10.36 -5.25
N TYR A 552 -13.67 -11.12 -5.58
CA TYR A 552 -12.63 -11.52 -4.63
C TYR A 552 -12.17 -10.33 -3.78
N HIS A 553 -12.11 -10.51 -2.47
CA HIS A 553 -11.76 -9.47 -1.52
C HIS A 553 -10.44 -9.77 -0.84
N THR A 554 -9.45 -8.87 -0.97
CA THR A 554 -8.17 -9.03 -0.28
C THR A 554 -8.25 -8.62 1.19
N ILE A 555 -9.28 -7.87 1.59
CA ILE A 555 -9.53 -7.40 2.96
C ILE A 555 -9.85 -8.57 3.90
N ILE A 556 -9.09 -8.72 4.99
CA ILE A 556 -9.36 -9.71 6.05
C ILE A 556 -9.09 -9.18 7.48
N PRO A 557 -10.04 -9.30 8.42
CA PRO A 557 -9.80 -9.16 9.86
C PRO A 557 -9.70 -10.52 10.55
N GLY A 558 -8.69 -10.71 11.41
CA GLY A 558 -8.48 -11.95 12.17
C GLY A 558 -8.89 -11.86 13.64
N ILE A 559 -9.42 -12.95 14.19
CA ILE A 559 -9.58 -13.17 15.64
C ILE A 559 -9.05 -14.56 15.99
N ALA A 560 -8.41 -14.68 17.16
CA ALA A 560 -8.05 -15.97 17.76
C ALA A 560 -8.65 -16.09 19.17
N THR A 561 -9.14 -17.29 19.50
CA THR A 561 -9.55 -17.68 20.86
C THR A 561 -8.75 -18.87 21.36
N ASP A 562 -8.67 -19.03 22.68
CA ASP A 562 -8.04 -20.19 23.29
C ASP A 562 -8.96 -21.43 23.29
N GLN A 563 -8.44 -22.56 23.81
CA GLN A 563 -9.18 -23.83 23.95
C GLN A 563 -10.42 -23.74 24.85
N GLN A 564 -10.59 -22.66 25.61
CA GLN A 564 -11.73 -22.40 26.49
C GLN A 564 -12.73 -21.40 25.86
N GLY A 565 -12.50 -21.00 24.61
CA GLY A 565 -13.29 -20.02 23.87
C GLY A 565 -13.08 -18.58 24.34
N GLU A 566 -12.07 -18.28 25.15
CA GLU A 566 -11.77 -16.90 25.56
C GLU A 566 -11.01 -16.17 24.46
N LEU A 567 -11.25 -14.87 24.29
CA LEU A 567 -10.46 -14.03 23.40
C LEU A 567 -8.97 -14.12 23.74
N TYR A 568 -8.18 -14.63 22.80
CA TYR A 568 -6.72 -14.65 22.87
C TYR A 568 -6.15 -13.40 22.21
N ALA A 569 -6.54 -13.12 20.96
CA ALA A 569 -6.10 -11.92 20.25
C ALA A 569 -7.09 -11.46 19.18
N THR A 570 -7.22 -10.15 19.01
CA THR A 570 -7.62 -9.53 17.74
C THR A 570 -6.35 -9.14 16.96
N PHE A 571 -6.31 -9.44 15.66
CA PHE A 571 -5.12 -9.16 14.86
C PHE A 571 -5.46 -8.93 13.38
N GLY A 572 -4.56 -8.23 12.70
CA GLY A 572 -4.61 -8.11 11.24
C GLY A 572 -3.39 -7.36 10.70
N VAL A 573 -3.04 -7.60 9.44
CA VAL A 573 -1.85 -7.03 8.78
C VAL A 573 -2.21 -6.50 7.39
N MET A 574 -2.73 -5.28 7.33
CA MET A 574 -3.22 -4.67 6.08
C MET A 574 -2.13 -4.59 5.00
N GLY A 575 -2.47 -4.85 3.74
CA GLY A 575 -1.49 -4.82 2.63
C GLY A 575 -1.85 -5.67 1.43
N ASP A 576 -3.13 -5.69 1.05
CA ASP A 576 -3.61 -6.45 -0.10
C ASP A 576 -3.28 -7.96 -0.02
N PHE A 577 -2.70 -8.62 -1.04
CA PHE A 577 -2.26 -10.02 -0.96
C PHE A 577 -1.17 -10.29 0.10
N MET A 578 -0.62 -9.27 0.78
CA MET A 578 0.19 -9.49 1.99
C MET A 578 -0.65 -10.00 3.16
N GLN A 579 -1.96 -9.71 3.22
CA GLN A 579 -2.77 -9.92 4.42
C GLN A 579 -2.74 -11.37 4.95
N PRO A 580 -3.03 -12.43 4.16
CA PRO A 580 -2.95 -13.81 4.67
C PRO A 580 -1.56 -14.20 5.13
N GLN A 581 -0.53 -13.68 4.46
CA GLN A 581 0.89 -13.94 4.76
C GLN A 581 1.31 -13.26 6.07
N GLY A 582 0.79 -12.04 6.30
CA GLY A 582 0.98 -11.29 7.53
C GLY A 582 0.24 -11.92 8.70
N HIS A 583 -1.00 -12.39 8.49
CA HIS A 583 -1.79 -13.12 9.49
C HIS A 583 -1.05 -14.39 9.94
N LEU A 584 -0.54 -15.19 8.99
CA LEU A 584 0.32 -16.33 9.26
C LEU A 584 1.54 -15.92 10.11
N GLN A 585 2.33 -14.94 9.64
CA GLN A 585 3.56 -14.50 10.30
C GLN A 585 3.34 -13.97 11.72
N VAL A 586 2.33 -13.11 11.95
CA VAL A 586 2.12 -12.52 13.28
C VAL A 586 1.52 -13.52 14.27
N LEU A 587 0.67 -14.44 13.81
CA LEU A 587 0.03 -15.40 14.70
C LEU A 587 0.95 -16.56 15.07
N THR A 588 1.82 -17.03 14.17
CA THR A 588 2.89 -18.00 14.53
C THR A 588 3.91 -17.37 15.48
N ASN A 589 4.29 -16.10 15.27
CA ASN A 589 5.11 -15.35 16.23
C ASN A 589 4.49 -15.34 17.64
N LEU A 590 3.17 -15.09 17.76
CA LEU A 590 2.46 -15.10 19.05
C LEU A 590 2.32 -16.50 19.66
N ILE A 591 2.00 -17.52 18.85
CA ILE A 591 1.62 -18.86 19.31
C ILE A 591 2.83 -19.79 19.44
N ASP A 592 3.58 -20.01 18.35
CA ASP A 592 4.69 -20.95 18.32
C ASP A 592 5.94 -20.39 19.04
N TYR A 593 6.20 -19.09 18.86
CA TYR A 593 7.40 -18.43 19.39
C TYR A 593 7.15 -17.61 20.66
N SER A 594 5.92 -17.59 21.18
CA SER A 594 5.56 -16.90 22.43
C SER A 594 5.96 -15.41 22.47
N MET A 595 6.00 -14.75 21.31
CA MET A 595 6.26 -13.31 21.24
C MET A 595 5.07 -12.52 21.78
N GLU A 596 5.35 -11.34 22.33
CA GLU A 596 4.31 -10.38 22.67
C GLU A 596 3.89 -9.54 21.43
N PRO A 597 2.71 -8.89 21.45
CA PRO A 597 2.14 -8.18 20.29
C PRO A 597 3.05 -7.19 19.56
N GLN A 598 3.83 -6.36 20.26
CA GLN A 598 4.72 -5.39 19.62
C GLN A 598 5.95 -6.09 19.04
N ALA A 599 6.60 -7.00 19.76
CA ALA A 599 7.69 -7.82 19.24
C ALA A 599 7.28 -8.61 17.98
N SER A 600 6.07 -9.21 17.97
CA SER A 600 5.53 -9.92 16.80
C SER A 600 5.40 -9.01 15.56
N LEU A 601 5.04 -7.74 15.75
CA LEU A 601 4.91 -6.75 14.68
C LEU A 601 6.27 -6.15 14.26
N ASP A 602 7.20 -6.01 15.19
CA ASP A 602 8.53 -5.43 14.97
C ASP A 602 9.43 -6.33 14.11
N MET A 603 9.22 -7.65 14.16
CA MET A 603 10.00 -8.62 13.37
C MET A 603 10.00 -8.32 11.87
N PRO A 604 11.13 -8.50 11.16
CA PRO A 604 11.19 -8.41 9.70
C PRO A 604 10.31 -9.48 9.05
N ARG A 605 9.68 -9.12 7.94
CA ARG A 605 8.70 -9.94 7.22
C ARG A 605 9.18 -10.34 5.84
N TRP A 606 8.61 -11.42 5.35
CA TRP A 606 8.68 -11.84 3.95
C TRP A 606 7.31 -11.72 3.29
N ARG A 607 7.29 -11.69 1.96
CA ARG A 607 6.06 -11.91 1.17
C ARG A 607 6.34 -12.62 -0.14
N LEU A 608 5.38 -13.42 -0.58
CA LEU A 608 5.19 -13.75 -1.98
C LEU A 608 4.72 -12.50 -2.74
N ASP A 609 5.31 -12.29 -3.91
CA ASP A 609 5.08 -11.19 -4.84
C ASP A 609 4.86 -11.75 -6.25
N GLY A 610 3.98 -11.09 -7.02
CA GLY A 610 3.36 -11.70 -8.20
C GLY A 610 2.29 -12.72 -7.80
N ILE A 611 1.25 -12.25 -7.09
CA ILE A 611 0.05 -13.00 -6.73
C ILE A 611 -1.14 -12.10 -7.10
N ASP A 612 -2.05 -12.59 -7.96
CA ASP A 612 -3.25 -11.88 -8.44
C ASP A 612 -4.16 -12.83 -9.26
N LEU A 613 -5.20 -12.29 -9.88
CA LEU A 613 -6.39 -12.99 -10.40
C LEU A 613 -6.54 -12.89 -11.93
N PHE A 614 -5.53 -12.40 -12.64
CA PHE A 614 -5.64 -12.03 -14.06
C PHE A 614 -5.14 -13.13 -15.02
N VAL A 615 -5.61 -13.09 -16.26
CA VAL A 615 -5.29 -14.11 -17.27
C VAL A 615 -3.96 -13.78 -17.98
N GLY A 616 -2.90 -14.55 -17.73
CA GLY A 616 -1.80 -14.75 -18.70
C GLY A 616 -0.37 -14.30 -18.36
N HIS A 617 0.10 -14.29 -17.09
CA HIS A 617 1.44 -13.76 -16.72
C HIS A 617 2.41 -14.87 -16.12
N PRO A 618 3.23 -14.76 -15.02
CA PRO A 618 3.92 -15.92 -14.35
C PRO A 618 3.24 -16.55 -13.08
N SER A 619 3.38 -17.87 -12.85
CA SER A 619 2.64 -18.71 -11.86
C SER A 619 2.94 -18.45 -10.36
N VAL A 620 2.09 -18.88 -9.43
CA VAL A 620 2.36 -18.87 -7.97
C VAL A 620 3.59 -19.71 -7.58
N ALA A 621 3.85 -20.83 -8.25
CA ALA A 621 5.11 -21.57 -8.16
C ALA A 621 6.34 -20.76 -8.60
N GLN A 622 6.13 -19.73 -9.42
CA GLN A 622 7.14 -18.76 -9.85
C GLN A 622 7.09 -17.45 -9.05
N SER A 623 6.27 -17.38 -7.99
CA SER A 623 6.20 -16.19 -7.13
C SER A 623 7.52 -15.96 -6.40
N ARG A 624 7.92 -14.69 -6.39
CA ARG A 624 9.17 -14.23 -5.79
C ARG A 624 8.97 -13.97 -4.32
N VAL A 625 9.98 -14.27 -3.52
CA VAL A 625 9.98 -13.96 -2.09
C VAL A 625 10.68 -12.62 -1.90
N LEU A 626 9.93 -11.57 -1.59
CA LEU A 626 10.55 -10.32 -1.11
C LEU A 626 10.81 -10.45 0.39
N MET A 627 11.92 -9.90 0.87
CA MET A 627 12.28 -9.88 2.28
C MET A 627 12.72 -8.47 2.71
N GLU A 628 12.33 -8.07 3.92
CA GLU A 628 12.79 -6.81 4.52
C GLU A 628 14.28 -6.81 4.86
N GLU A 629 14.83 -5.65 5.20
CA GLU A 629 16.06 -5.55 5.98
C GLU A 629 15.93 -6.25 7.34
N GLY A 630 16.99 -6.91 7.81
CA GLY A 630 17.05 -7.51 9.15
C GLY A 630 17.12 -9.05 9.18
N PHE A 631 16.94 -9.74 8.05
CA PHE A 631 17.27 -11.15 7.94
C PHE A 631 18.78 -11.38 7.78
N ASP A 632 19.26 -12.52 8.27
CA ASP A 632 20.66 -12.93 8.11
C ASP A 632 20.98 -13.24 6.63
N PRO A 633 22.08 -12.70 6.07
CA PRO A 633 22.54 -13.06 4.73
C PRO A 633 22.74 -14.56 4.49
N GLU A 634 23.15 -15.33 5.51
CA GLU A 634 23.31 -16.78 5.41
C GLU A 634 21.95 -17.48 5.25
N VAL A 635 20.93 -17.05 5.98
CA VAL A 635 19.55 -17.55 5.84
C VAL A 635 18.98 -17.23 4.45
N ILE A 636 19.24 -16.02 3.94
CA ILE A 636 18.83 -15.62 2.59
C ILE A 636 19.45 -16.54 1.53
N GLU A 637 20.72 -16.89 1.66
CA GLU A 637 21.40 -17.77 0.71
C GLU A 637 20.99 -19.24 0.87
N GLU A 638 20.72 -19.72 2.10
CA GLU A 638 20.14 -21.06 2.29
C GLU A 638 18.76 -21.16 1.61
N LEU A 639 17.89 -20.13 1.74
CA LEU A 639 16.61 -20.09 1.03
C LEU A 639 16.78 -20.12 -0.50
N ARG A 640 17.79 -19.42 -1.05
CA ARG A 640 18.11 -19.55 -2.49
C ARG A 640 18.59 -20.94 -2.86
N SER A 641 19.39 -21.60 -2.01
CA SER A 641 19.86 -22.96 -2.26
C SER A 641 18.72 -23.99 -2.30
N LYS A 642 17.63 -23.74 -1.57
CA LYS A 642 16.37 -24.50 -1.65
C LYS A 642 15.52 -24.17 -2.88
N GLY A 643 15.88 -23.15 -3.67
CA GLY A 643 15.21 -22.79 -4.92
C GLY A 643 14.29 -21.57 -4.87
N HIS A 644 14.24 -20.81 -3.77
CA HIS A 644 13.42 -19.59 -3.71
C HIS A 644 14.04 -18.41 -4.48
N GLU A 645 13.26 -17.73 -5.32
CA GLU A 645 13.68 -16.45 -5.95
C GLU A 645 13.56 -15.30 -4.93
N ILE A 646 14.66 -15.02 -4.21
CA ILE A 646 14.68 -14.04 -3.11
C ILE A 646 15.11 -12.64 -3.58
N THR A 647 14.26 -11.63 -3.36
CA THR A 647 14.59 -10.20 -3.40
C THR A 647 14.81 -9.67 -1.97
N PRO A 648 16.06 -9.54 -1.50
CA PRO A 648 16.35 -9.25 -0.09
C PRO A 648 16.41 -7.75 0.23
N ASN A 649 16.52 -7.44 1.52
CA ASN A 649 16.94 -6.14 2.06
C ASN A 649 16.10 -4.94 1.60
N LEU A 650 14.78 -5.12 1.53
CA LEU A 650 13.87 -4.00 1.28
C LEU A 650 13.73 -3.14 2.55
N ALA A 651 14.20 -1.88 2.43
CA ALA A 651 14.34 -0.92 3.52
C ALA A 651 13.52 0.36 3.30
N GLY A 652 13.37 1.17 4.37
CA GLY A 652 12.64 2.46 4.33
C GLY A 652 11.18 2.30 3.92
N PHE A 653 10.61 3.26 3.17
CA PHE A 653 9.20 3.21 2.75
C PHE A 653 8.81 1.98 1.92
N LYS A 654 9.76 1.23 1.33
CA LYS A 654 9.46 -0.06 0.69
C LYS A 654 8.89 -1.07 1.70
N ARG A 655 9.25 -0.95 2.98
CA ARG A 655 8.71 -1.74 4.10
C ARG A 655 7.23 -1.46 4.29
N THR A 656 6.90 -0.18 4.50
CA THR A 656 5.52 0.35 4.59
C THR A 656 4.63 -0.09 3.43
N GLN A 657 5.16 0.05 2.20
CA GLN A 657 4.41 -0.23 0.97
C GLN A 657 4.20 -1.73 0.76
N LYS A 658 5.23 -2.56 1.01
CA LYS A 658 5.20 -3.97 0.59
C LYS A 658 4.89 -4.97 1.68
N PHE A 659 5.26 -4.74 2.95
CA PHE A 659 5.21 -5.77 4.00
C PHE A 659 4.06 -5.58 4.99
N GLY A 660 3.10 -4.76 4.60
CA GLY A 660 1.89 -4.50 5.34
C GLY A 660 2.10 -3.77 6.66
N ARG A 661 0.99 -3.45 7.31
CA ARG A 661 0.93 -2.60 8.50
C ARG A 661 -0.04 -3.22 9.51
N GLY A 662 0.50 -3.91 10.52
CA GLY A 662 -0.29 -4.71 11.46
C GLY A 662 -0.65 -4.04 12.78
N GLN A 663 -1.77 -4.46 13.36
CA GLN A 663 -2.19 -4.08 14.71
C GLN A 663 -2.60 -5.35 15.45
N ILE A 664 -2.30 -5.45 16.75
CA ILE A 664 -2.62 -6.62 17.57
C ILE A 664 -3.04 -6.16 18.96
N ILE A 665 -4.16 -6.70 19.47
CA ILE A 665 -4.50 -6.65 20.89
C ILE A 665 -4.66 -8.08 21.39
N GLN A 666 -3.76 -8.52 22.27
CA GLN A 666 -3.81 -9.80 22.95
C GLN A 666 -4.46 -9.62 24.34
N ARG A 667 -5.34 -10.54 24.75
CA ARG A 667 -6.00 -10.52 26.07
C ARG A 667 -5.57 -11.73 26.89
N ASN A 668 -5.15 -11.48 28.13
CA ASN A 668 -4.92 -12.53 29.10
C ASN A 668 -6.23 -12.85 29.84
N ALA A 669 -6.92 -13.92 29.43
CA ALA A 669 -8.26 -14.26 29.96
C ALA A 669 -8.33 -14.40 31.49
N ARG A 670 -7.26 -14.85 32.15
CA ARG A 670 -7.21 -15.03 33.62
C ARG A 670 -7.10 -13.73 34.41
N THR A 671 -6.52 -12.68 33.82
CA THR A 671 -6.22 -11.41 34.52
C THR A 671 -6.98 -10.22 33.95
N GLY A 672 -7.57 -10.36 32.75
CA GLY A 672 -8.20 -9.27 32.01
C GLY A 672 -7.22 -8.30 31.35
N VAL A 673 -5.90 -8.47 31.56
CA VAL A 673 -4.88 -7.55 31.02
C VAL A 673 -4.80 -7.64 29.50
N LEU A 674 -4.83 -6.47 28.87
CA LEU A 674 -4.66 -6.27 27.43
C LEU A 674 -3.21 -5.89 27.13
N TRP A 675 -2.66 -6.48 26.07
CA TRP A 675 -1.33 -6.19 25.51
C TRP A 675 -1.51 -5.72 24.07
N GLY A 676 -1.02 -4.53 23.74
CA GLY A 676 -1.23 -3.88 22.44
C GLY A 676 0.08 -3.63 21.70
N GLY A 677 0.09 -3.97 20.41
CA GLY A 677 1.19 -3.70 19.49
C GLY A 677 0.72 -2.95 18.24
N ALA A 678 1.52 -2.00 17.76
CA ALA A 678 1.23 -1.16 16.60
C ALA A 678 2.44 -1.05 15.65
N ASP A 679 2.24 -1.33 14.35
CA ASP A 679 3.33 -1.53 13.39
C ASP A 679 4.34 -0.36 13.31
N PRO A 680 5.65 -0.59 13.50
CA PRO A 680 6.67 0.45 13.37
C PRO A 680 6.86 0.97 11.93
N ARG A 681 6.26 0.33 10.91
CA ARG A 681 6.35 0.73 9.49
C ARG A 681 5.41 1.88 9.11
N THR A 682 4.56 2.36 10.02
CA THR A 682 3.57 3.42 9.73
C THR A 682 3.39 4.38 10.92
N ASP A 683 2.56 5.42 10.79
CA ASP A 683 2.26 6.44 11.81
C ASP A 683 1.40 5.89 12.99
N SER A 684 1.47 4.58 13.22
CA SER A 684 0.56 3.81 14.07
C SER A 684 0.72 4.13 15.55
N GLN A 685 -0.35 3.86 16.29
CA GLN A 685 -0.36 3.93 17.75
C GLN A 685 -1.27 2.86 18.33
N ALA A 686 -0.87 2.29 19.47
CA ALA A 686 -1.76 1.61 20.39
C ALA A 686 -2.01 2.54 21.59
N LEU A 687 -3.25 2.59 22.08
CA LEU A 687 -3.66 3.36 23.26
C LEU A 687 -4.46 2.47 24.19
N ALA A 688 -4.31 2.68 25.50
CA ALA A 688 -4.98 1.91 26.54
C ALA A 688 -5.59 2.78 27.65
N TRP A 689 -6.55 2.19 28.37
CA TRP A 689 -7.32 2.78 29.47
C TRP A 689 -7.39 1.84 30.68
#